data_AF-W9YJ17-F1
#
_entry.id   AF-W9YJ17-F1
#
_cell.length_a   1.000
_cell.length_b   1.000
_cell.length_c   1.000
_cell.angle_alpha   90.00
_cell.angle_beta   90.00
_cell.angle_gamma   90.00
#
_symmetry.space_group_name_H-M   'P 1'
#
loop_
_entity.id
_entity.type
_entity.pdbx_description
1 polymer ?
#
loop_
_entity_poly.entity_id
_entity_poly.type
_entity_poly.pdbx_seq_one_letter_code
_entity_poly.pdbx_strand_id
1 'polypeptide(L)'
;MEAAIRFSQNSIPGTDQRLLHVDVTGKVFRLCKFNQESKTKLQYETVHTSTKVPAFRAFDWHPVNEELVVVGQAGGEATLLNIAEGQQDSLSFQVRSQRLCNSVTLNTQNLLAAGLDKVRTDFCLNVWDFNQRLPAQGSNGFSKNYSDPLHKLASGEPITSLKFFQDDPQLLVAGVKGQFVRLYDLREPTVGNGLQFATRCVHNLAIDWHDENYFASCYPTNDPSICVWDKRMISRLNAPHLSFGGGSNSDNRQPEVSIELKNVIDSPGTIWSLRFSKAERGCLGVLSSSGHLKVFKIAKDFMSESHQGDQGTGNDLSWETTPPHDVFLDSAQEVARPYSHPSVQQAEKSRIVSFDFMTSTTTSGQSKILALEGHGDIRITSTSPSPEPTAFSTVGYLCKGEVIVGQSATELPEPGSTIEQIRRRAQPRNALKQAFKQSRQNSSDLDKKRMSSLGDQAWYADLGYYEKDVPLADILTLMSTQRLRCEAGYLMDPSKNKAIVSDSHWLQSFWAWVERATKISRNGNMTQDNLDLSYIGVCGLWTESIYTKNRTLGPVSANVAETIESLVRRLNIPRVKGSPTQYTANRQICLHSAGLAWSYDELEIIVKRLVAQNQHTKAAALAIIAMERKLAYKALRSKNASQSLKMLAMAIAGAPKRKHSDEVDTTTGDDSDAQDDWADTIASLAEDLTDPYARAILAYVKTGDWANVVGEGSLPLKYRVGIALRHFDDSTLTRYISQATKHALEEGDIEGVVLTGTATRQAFDLMTGYLRRFGDLQTAVLALAPSIPRYIDDENVVRKFDAWKDAYKNMMNGWNLKFDRVRFDIACQKAAVDGNGRRLIAPAKQQVRLVCGFCAQGIANTAGANGESVSGPKVVETAQHPLTKEKAAAIGTVCPNCGRHLPRCGVCDFWLGSPDESYLSWYGPQQASKLNAATDLSASMTGSVQTTIGPGAATGAFGGTESPRPRQPTQSPNNSKKSAATESSTRTVIPTSNTSIADAVRSIAGAVPLALSLEHDDDLRKAENALNWDAAMSRFTVLCLKCSHGCHAAHARMWFERHRVCPVPECTCLCNV
;
A
#
# COMPACT_ATOMS: atom_id res chain seq x y z
N MET A 1 -45.88 11.13 10.41
CA MET A 1 -45.82 10.46 9.09
C MET A 1 -47.24 10.28 8.63
N GLU A 2 -47.66 11.09 7.65
CA GLU A 2 -49.04 11.07 7.13
C GLU A 2 -49.25 10.01 6.04
N ALA A 3 -48.22 9.76 5.22
CA ALA A 3 -48.19 8.70 4.21
C ALA A 3 -46.80 8.02 4.21
N ALA A 4 -46.73 6.80 3.66
CA ALA A 4 -45.50 6.03 3.53
C ALA A 4 -45.40 5.34 2.16
N ILE A 5 -44.17 5.09 1.71
CA ILE A 5 -43.89 4.39 0.45
C ILE A 5 -42.91 3.23 0.66
N ARG A 6 -43.13 2.12 -0.05
CA ARG A 6 -42.22 0.97 -0.08
C ARG A 6 -42.06 0.47 -1.52
N PHE A 7 -40.85 0.07 -1.88
CA PHE A 7 -40.51 -0.53 -3.17
C PHE A 7 -40.29 -2.03 -2.99
N SER A 8 -40.86 -2.87 -3.84
CA SER A 8 -40.82 -4.33 -3.67
C SER A 8 -39.38 -4.89 -3.74
N GLN A 9 -39.15 -5.99 -3.03
CA GLN A 9 -37.90 -6.76 -3.10
C GLN A 9 -37.82 -7.57 -4.42
N ASN A 10 -38.96 -8.03 -4.94
CA ASN A 10 -39.04 -8.84 -6.17
C ASN A 10 -38.88 -8.02 -7.47
N SER A 11 -38.90 -6.68 -7.35
CA SER A 11 -38.79 -5.73 -8.45
C SER A 11 -37.36 -5.57 -8.96
N ILE A 12 -36.77 -6.66 -9.44
CA ILE A 12 -35.41 -6.74 -10.01
C ILE A 12 -35.38 -5.98 -11.37
N PRO A 13 -34.24 -5.37 -11.78
CA PRO A 13 -34.10 -4.80 -13.11
C PRO A 13 -34.44 -5.81 -14.22
N GLY A 14 -35.53 -5.56 -14.96
CA GLY A 14 -36.04 -6.44 -16.02
C GLY A 14 -37.36 -7.15 -15.70
N THR A 15 -37.85 -7.12 -14.45
CA THR A 15 -39.20 -7.57 -14.09
C THR A 15 -40.18 -6.40 -13.91
N ASP A 16 -41.48 -6.72 -13.76
CA ASP A 16 -42.53 -5.77 -13.39
C ASP A 16 -42.18 -5.08 -12.06
N GLN A 17 -41.77 -3.80 -12.10
CA GLN A 17 -41.46 -3.05 -10.88
C GLN A 17 -42.75 -2.59 -10.19
N ARG A 18 -42.83 -2.81 -8.88
CA ARG A 18 -44.01 -2.61 -8.04
C ARG A 18 -43.68 -1.86 -6.76
N LEU A 19 -44.59 -0.98 -6.35
CA LEU A 19 -44.49 -0.18 -5.13
C LEU A 19 -45.80 -0.22 -4.34
N LEU A 20 -45.69 -0.16 -3.02
CA LEU A 20 -46.80 -0.02 -2.10
C LEU A 20 -46.86 1.43 -1.61
N HIS A 21 -47.92 2.14 -1.97
CA HIS A 21 -48.24 3.46 -1.43
C HIS A 21 -49.25 3.31 -0.29
N VAL A 22 -48.91 3.89 0.87
CA VAL A 22 -49.66 3.78 2.12
C VAL A 22 -50.15 5.15 2.55
N ASP A 23 -51.46 5.37 2.54
CA ASP A 23 -52.07 6.53 3.21
C ASP A 23 -52.46 6.13 4.64
N VAL A 24 -51.75 6.68 5.63
CA VAL A 24 -51.96 6.38 7.05
C VAL A 24 -53.15 7.16 7.61
N THR A 25 -53.47 8.34 7.04
CA THR A 25 -54.58 9.18 7.51
C THR A 25 -55.90 8.79 6.85
N GLY A 26 -55.90 8.54 5.55
CA GLY A 26 -57.03 8.02 4.78
C GLY A 26 -57.28 6.52 4.94
N LYS A 27 -56.32 5.77 5.54
CA LYS A 27 -56.38 4.31 5.74
C LYS A 27 -56.52 3.52 4.44
N VAL A 28 -55.65 3.80 3.47
CA VAL A 28 -55.68 3.17 2.14
C VAL A 28 -54.32 2.58 1.79
N PHE A 29 -54.31 1.31 1.41
CA PHE A 29 -53.19 0.69 0.71
C PHE A 29 -53.44 0.69 -0.80
N ARG A 30 -52.47 1.14 -1.59
CA ARG A 30 -52.46 1.04 -3.06
C ARG A 30 -51.22 0.26 -3.49
N LEU A 31 -51.43 -0.88 -4.14
CA LEU A 31 -50.36 -1.59 -4.84
C LEU A 31 -50.30 -1.02 -6.26
N CYS A 32 -49.15 -0.48 -6.63
CA CYS A 32 -48.94 0.22 -7.90
C CYS A 32 -47.85 -0.46 -8.74
N LYS A 33 -48.07 -0.52 -10.06
CA LYS A 33 -47.10 -0.96 -11.05
C LYS A 33 -46.41 0.25 -11.68
N PHE A 34 -45.12 0.11 -11.97
CA PHE A 34 -44.30 1.09 -12.66
C PHE A 34 -44.45 0.92 -14.18
N ASN A 35 -44.80 2.00 -14.90
CA ASN A 35 -45.02 1.93 -16.36
C ASN A 35 -43.88 2.58 -17.15
N GLN A 36 -43.38 3.77 -16.76
CA GLN A 36 -42.25 4.40 -17.45
C GLN A 36 -41.46 5.40 -16.57
N GLU A 37 -40.14 5.43 -16.75
CA GLU A 37 -39.25 6.40 -16.09
C GLU A 37 -39.14 7.70 -16.92
N SER A 38 -39.63 8.82 -16.37
CA SER A 38 -39.25 10.16 -16.84
C SER A 38 -38.21 10.74 -15.88
N LYS A 39 -37.35 11.65 -16.38
CA LYS A 39 -36.13 12.12 -15.69
C LYS A 39 -36.32 12.69 -14.28
N THR A 40 -37.54 13.07 -13.89
CA THR A 40 -37.84 13.65 -12.56
C THR A 40 -39.20 13.24 -11.96
N LYS A 41 -40.11 12.62 -12.72
CA LYS A 41 -41.44 12.18 -12.22
C LYS A 41 -41.74 10.74 -12.61
N LEU A 42 -42.34 10.01 -11.68
CA LEU A 42 -42.76 8.62 -11.86
C LEU A 42 -44.08 8.55 -12.65
N GLN A 43 -44.18 7.66 -13.64
CA GLN A 43 -45.49 7.21 -14.14
C GLN A 43 -45.78 5.80 -13.62
N TYR A 44 -46.83 5.71 -12.80
CA TYR A 44 -47.29 4.48 -12.17
C TYR A 44 -48.80 4.33 -12.32
N GLU A 45 -49.24 3.08 -12.33
CA GLU A 45 -50.64 2.67 -12.43
C GLU A 45 -51.02 1.96 -11.13
N THR A 46 -52.22 2.23 -10.60
CA THR A 46 -52.69 1.54 -9.39
C THR A 46 -53.33 0.22 -9.79
N VAL A 47 -52.71 -0.90 -9.42
CA VAL A 47 -53.18 -2.25 -9.76
C VAL A 47 -54.33 -2.66 -8.86
N HIS A 48 -54.20 -2.43 -7.55
CA HIS A 48 -55.19 -2.78 -6.54
C HIS A 48 -55.27 -1.71 -5.44
N THR A 49 -56.49 -1.44 -4.95
CA THR A 49 -56.72 -0.50 -3.83
C THR A 49 -57.53 -1.14 -2.70
N SER A 50 -56.96 -1.20 -1.50
CA SER A 50 -57.65 -1.68 -0.30
C SER A 50 -57.98 -0.51 0.66
N THR A 51 -59.27 -0.31 0.91
CA THR A 51 -59.83 0.81 1.70
C THR A 51 -60.41 0.39 3.05
N LYS A 52 -60.56 -0.92 3.32
CA LYS A 52 -61.12 -1.44 4.58
C LYS A 52 -60.03 -1.66 5.65
N VAL A 53 -59.08 -0.73 5.75
CA VAL A 53 -57.91 -0.87 6.63
C VAL A 53 -58.26 -0.41 8.06
N PRO A 54 -58.01 -1.22 9.11
CA PRO A 54 -58.20 -0.79 10.49
C PRO A 54 -57.20 0.30 10.89
N ALA A 55 -57.46 1.03 11.99
CA ALA A 55 -56.55 2.08 12.45
C ALA A 55 -55.24 1.48 13.00
N PHE A 56 -54.14 1.66 12.28
CA PHE A 56 -52.85 1.03 12.56
C PHE A 56 -51.79 2.01 13.09
N ARG A 57 -50.81 1.46 13.81
CA ARG A 57 -49.64 2.18 14.36
C ARG A 57 -48.34 1.75 13.69
N ALA A 58 -48.27 0.49 13.30
CA ALA A 58 -47.18 -0.10 12.53
C ALA A 58 -47.77 -0.92 11.38
N PHE A 59 -47.00 -1.08 10.31
CA PHE A 59 -47.30 -2.01 9.23
C PHE A 59 -46.01 -2.62 8.72
N ASP A 60 -46.10 -3.79 8.10
CA ASP A 60 -45.01 -4.36 7.33
C ASP A 60 -45.54 -5.05 6.08
N TRP A 61 -44.76 -4.99 5.00
CA TRP A 61 -45.09 -5.62 3.72
C TRP A 61 -44.41 -6.97 3.64
N HIS A 62 -45.13 -7.99 3.15
CA HIS A 62 -44.59 -9.33 3.06
C HIS A 62 -43.45 -9.38 2.02
N PRO A 63 -42.30 -10.04 2.32
CA PRO A 63 -41.15 -10.04 1.41
C PRO A 63 -41.45 -10.74 0.07
N VAL A 64 -42.03 -11.96 0.13
CA VAL A 64 -42.32 -12.78 -1.06
C VAL A 64 -43.66 -12.43 -1.72
N ASN A 65 -44.80 -12.59 -1.04
CA ASN A 65 -46.13 -12.32 -1.60
C ASN A 65 -46.54 -10.84 -1.46
N GLU A 66 -46.37 -10.09 -2.54
CA GLU A 66 -46.64 -8.64 -2.60
C GLU A 66 -48.10 -8.23 -2.32
N GLU A 67 -49.06 -9.15 -2.36
CA GLU A 67 -50.48 -8.87 -2.08
C GLU A 67 -50.78 -8.82 -0.57
N LEU A 68 -49.88 -9.34 0.27
CA LEU A 68 -50.07 -9.44 1.72
C LEU A 68 -49.37 -8.32 2.50
N VAL A 69 -50.14 -7.61 3.33
CA VAL A 69 -49.63 -6.60 4.28
C VAL A 69 -50.18 -6.90 5.67
N VAL A 70 -49.34 -6.79 6.70
CA VAL A 70 -49.79 -6.85 8.10
C VAL A 70 -49.83 -5.45 8.72
N VAL A 71 -50.85 -5.20 9.54
CA VAL A 71 -51.01 -3.96 10.32
C VAL A 71 -51.13 -4.25 11.81
N GLY A 72 -50.36 -3.53 12.63
CA GLY A 72 -50.43 -3.57 14.09
C GLY A 72 -51.36 -2.47 14.64
N GLN A 73 -52.41 -2.87 15.35
CA GLN A 73 -53.48 -1.98 15.83
C GLN A 73 -53.17 -1.39 17.22
N ALA A 74 -53.91 -0.34 17.59
CA ALA A 74 -53.83 0.27 18.93
C ALA A 74 -54.29 -0.67 20.07
N GLY A 75 -55.16 -1.66 19.78
CA GLY A 75 -55.56 -2.70 20.74
C GLY A 75 -54.49 -3.78 20.98
N GLY A 76 -53.44 -3.84 20.16
CA GLY A 76 -52.35 -4.83 20.25
C GLY A 76 -52.46 -5.94 19.21
N GLU A 77 -53.66 -6.12 18.67
CA GLU A 77 -53.97 -7.04 17.57
C GLU A 77 -53.10 -6.74 16.34
N ALA A 78 -52.59 -7.80 15.70
CA ALA A 78 -52.00 -7.72 14.37
C ALA A 78 -53.00 -8.30 13.37
N THR A 79 -53.28 -7.60 12.27
CA THR A 79 -54.21 -8.06 11.23
C THR A 79 -53.48 -8.18 9.91
N LEU A 80 -53.45 -9.39 9.34
CA LEU A 80 -53.00 -9.63 7.98
C LEU A 80 -54.14 -9.29 7.01
N LEU A 81 -53.82 -8.58 5.94
CA LEU A 81 -54.75 -8.09 4.93
C LEU A 81 -54.27 -8.57 3.55
N ASN A 82 -55.19 -9.08 2.73
CA ASN A 82 -54.98 -9.16 1.29
C ASN A 82 -55.37 -7.81 0.64
N ILE A 83 -54.54 -7.33 -0.29
CA ILE A 83 -54.76 -6.12 -1.09
C ILE A 83 -55.48 -6.44 -2.41
N ALA A 84 -55.42 -7.69 -2.89
CA ALA A 84 -56.00 -8.12 -4.15
C ALA A 84 -57.51 -7.85 -4.26
N GLU A 85 -57.96 -7.44 -5.44
CA GLU A 85 -59.37 -7.11 -5.67
C GLU A 85 -60.26 -8.36 -5.71
N GLY A 86 -61.43 -8.27 -5.07
CA GLY A 86 -62.40 -9.36 -4.97
C GLY A 86 -62.31 -10.21 -3.69
N GLN A 87 -61.12 -10.40 -3.11
CA GLN A 87 -60.92 -11.15 -1.85
C GLN A 87 -60.32 -10.28 -0.74
N GLN A 88 -61.11 -9.34 -0.21
CA GLN A 88 -60.78 -8.57 1.00
C GLN A 88 -60.98 -9.39 2.29
N ASP A 89 -60.43 -10.60 2.33
CA ASP A 89 -60.35 -11.40 3.54
C ASP A 89 -59.27 -10.83 4.46
N SER A 90 -59.57 -10.70 5.75
CA SER A 90 -58.65 -10.20 6.78
C SER A 90 -58.54 -11.19 7.95
N LEU A 91 -57.33 -11.31 8.48
CA LEU A 91 -56.99 -12.32 9.48
C LEU A 91 -56.35 -11.65 10.71
N SER A 92 -57.13 -11.51 11.79
CA SER A 92 -56.66 -10.92 13.04
C SER A 92 -56.06 -11.95 14.01
N PHE A 93 -54.91 -11.59 14.55
CA PHE A 93 -54.17 -12.28 15.59
C PHE A 93 -54.38 -11.52 16.92
N GLN A 94 -55.20 -12.13 17.77
CA GLN A 94 -55.62 -11.58 19.06
C GLN A 94 -54.53 -11.71 20.12
N VAL A 95 -54.54 -10.81 21.10
CA VAL A 95 -53.58 -10.80 22.22
C VAL A 95 -54.30 -10.86 23.56
N ARG A 96 -53.75 -11.58 24.53
CA ARG A 96 -54.37 -11.86 25.84
C ARG A 96 -54.67 -10.63 26.70
N SER A 97 -54.02 -9.49 26.45
CA SER A 97 -54.29 -8.24 27.15
C SER A 97 -54.10 -7.06 26.20
N GLN A 98 -55.12 -6.23 26.03
CA GLN A 98 -55.08 -5.11 25.09
C GLN A 98 -54.02 -4.08 25.50
N ARG A 99 -53.17 -3.69 24.54
CA ARG A 99 -52.01 -2.80 24.72
C ARG A 99 -51.52 -2.31 23.36
N LEU A 100 -50.79 -1.20 23.30
CA LEU A 100 -50.31 -0.69 22.02
C LEU A 100 -49.39 -1.69 21.31
N CYS A 101 -49.71 -2.02 20.05
CA CYS A 101 -48.72 -2.56 19.13
C CYS A 101 -47.82 -1.41 18.63
N ASN A 102 -46.51 -1.61 18.74
CA ASN A 102 -45.49 -0.63 18.34
C ASN A 102 -44.77 -1.05 17.05
N SER A 103 -44.71 -2.33 16.75
CA SER A 103 -44.02 -2.87 15.57
C SER A 103 -44.63 -4.22 15.19
N VAL A 104 -44.72 -4.48 13.89
CA VAL A 104 -45.06 -5.79 13.31
C VAL A 104 -44.01 -6.11 12.24
N THR A 105 -43.71 -7.38 12.01
CA THR A 105 -42.84 -7.80 10.90
C THR A 105 -43.21 -9.21 10.41
N LEU A 106 -43.00 -9.44 9.11
CA LEU A 106 -43.19 -10.72 8.42
C LEU A 106 -41.83 -11.30 7.99
N ASN A 107 -41.69 -12.63 7.93
CA ASN A 107 -40.54 -13.30 7.33
C ASN A 107 -40.92 -14.04 6.01
N THR A 108 -39.94 -14.69 5.39
CA THR A 108 -40.11 -15.48 4.15
C THR A 108 -40.78 -16.84 4.35
N GLN A 109 -40.91 -17.31 5.60
CA GLN A 109 -41.51 -18.59 5.99
C GLN A 109 -42.96 -18.43 6.53
N ASN A 110 -43.59 -17.29 6.28
CA ASN A 110 -44.94 -16.94 6.74
C ASN A 110 -45.10 -16.94 8.28
N LEU A 111 -44.05 -16.52 9.00
CA LEU A 111 -44.15 -16.11 10.40
C LEU A 111 -44.47 -14.62 10.50
N LEU A 112 -45.28 -14.28 11.52
CA LEU A 112 -45.65 -12.92 11.90
C LEU A 112 -45.19 -12.68 13.34
N ALA A 113 -44.35 -11.66 13.56
CA ALA A 113 -44.01 -11.18 14.89
C ALA A 113 -44.68 -9.82 15.18
N ALA A 114 -45.20 -9.65 16.40
CA ALA A 114 -45.73 -8.37 16.90
C ALA A 114 -45.03 -7.95 18.21
N GLY A 115 -44.57 -6.70 18.23
CA GLY A 115 -43.91 -6.03 19.34
C GLY A 115 -44.84 -5.07 20.04
N LEU A 116 -44.98 -5.24 21.35
CA LEU A 116 -46.05 -4.68 22.17
C LEU A 116 -45.48 -3.85 23.33
N ASP A 117 -46.24 -2.87 23.83
CA ASP A 117 -45.85 -2.08 25.00
C ASP A 117 -46.01 -2.86 26.33
N LYS A 118 -45.46 -2.31 27.42
CA LYS A 118 -45.22 -3.04 28.67
C LYS A 118 -46.50 -3.46 29.40
N VAL A 119 -46.68 -4.78 29.58
CA VAL A 119 -47.60 -5.37 30.57
C VAL A 119 -46.79 -6.26 31.51
N ARG A 120 -46.98 -6.13 32.84
CA ARG A 120 -46.19 -6.87 33.85
C ARG A 120 -46.48 -8.38 33.91
N THR A 121 -47.61 -8.81 33.36
CA THR A 121 -48.17 -10.16 33.47
C THR A 121 -48.25 -10.90 32.14
N ASP A 122 -47.64 -10.37 31.07
CA ASP A 122 -47.73 -10.93 29.72
C ASP A 122 -46.45 -10.61 28.90
N PHE A 123 -46.26 -11.37 27.83
CA PHE A 123 -45.09 -11.31 26.96
C PHE A 123 -45.18 -10.17 25.94
N CYS A 124 -44.14 -9.35 25.81
CA CYS A 124 -44.16 -8.15 24.98
C CYS A 124 -43.76 -8.40 23.52
N LEU A 125 -43.31 -9.62 23.20
CA LEU A 125 -43.05 -10.10 21.84
C LEU A 125 -43.82 -11.42 21.62
N ASN A 126 -44.72 -11.44 20.64
CA ASN A 126 -45.46 -12.65 20.25
C ASN A 126 -45.18 -12.98 18.78
N VAL A 127 -45.01 -14.26 18.47
CA VAL A 127 -44.79 -14.77 17.11
C VAL A 127 -45.85 -15.82 16.77
N TRP A 128 -46.51 -15.68 15.62
CA TRP A 128 -47.47 -16.65 15.08
C TRP A 128 -46.98 -17.19 13.73
N ASP A 129 -47.30 -18.45 13.45
CA ASP A 129 -47.30 -19.01 12.09
C ASP A 129 -48.71 -18.80 11.49
N PHE A 130 -48.80 -18.15 10.33
CA PHE A 130 -50.09 -17.94 9.66
C PHE A 130 -50.41 -18.96 8.56
N ASN A 131 -49.50 -19.86 8.20
CA ASN A 131 -49.80 -20.99 7.29
C ASN A 131 -50.97 -21.82 7.82
N GLN A 132 -51.01 -22.03 9.14
CA GLN A 132 -52.06 -22.78 9.87
C GLN A 132 -53.47 -22.19 9.74
N ARG A 133 -53.62 -20.99 9.19
CA ARG A 133 -54.91 -20.31 8.99
C ARG A 133 -55.21 -19.94 7.53
N LEU A 134 -54.24 -20.10 6.61
CA LEU A 134 -54.49 -19.98 5.17
C LEU A 134 -55.51 -21.05 4.73
N PRO A 135 -56.32 -20.82 3.69
CA PRO A 135 -57.26 -21.82 3.20
C PRO A 135 -56.51 -22.98 2.54
N ALA A 136 -56.98 -24.21 2.73
CA ALA A 136 -56.49 -25.34 1.96
C ALA A 136 -56.89 -25.20 0.47
N GLN A 137 -56.12 -25.79 -0.44
CA GLN A 137 -56.45 -25.76 -1.87
C GLN A 137 -57.85 -26.36 -2.11
N GLY A 138 -58.80 -25.51 -2.54
CA GLY A 138 -60.20 -25.86 -2.77
C GLY A 138 -61.21 -25.27 -1.79
N SER A 139 -60.77 -24.61 -0.70
CA SER A 139 -61.67 -23.92 0.25
C SER A 139 -61.57 -22.40 0.14
N ASN A 140 -62.70 -21.69 0.01
CA ASN A 140 -62.74 -20.22 0.05
C ASN A 140 -63.01 -19.72 1.48
N GLY A 141 -61.99 -19.15 2.13
CA GLY A 141 -62.09 -18.42 3.39
C GLY A 141 -61.14 -18.92 4.50
N PHE A 142 -60.62 -17.98 5.32
CA PHE A 142 -59.72 -18.29 6.43
C PHE A 142 -60.38 -19.06 7.58
N SER A 143 -59.59 -19.89 8.26
CA SER A 143 -60.02 -20.55 9.50
C SER A 143 -60.21 -19.54 10.64
N LYS A 144 -61.40 -19.53 11.25
CA LYS A 144 -61.74 -18.66 12.40
C LYS A 144 -61.27 -19.20 13.75
N ASN A 145 -60.53 -20.31 13.79
CA ASN A 145 -60.09 -20.92 15.04
C ASN A 145 -59.06 -20.04 15.75
N TYR A 146 -59.22 -19.92 17.08
CA TYR A 146 -58.26 -19.23 17.94
C TYR A 146 -56.97 -20.05 18.00
N SER A 147 -55.83 -19.42 17.70
CA SER A 147 -54.50 -20.02 17.91
C SER A 147 -53.65 -19.10 18.79
N ASP A 148 -53.06 -19.69 19.83
CA ASP A 148 -52.01 -19.05 20.61
C ASP A 148 -50.78 -18.77 19.72
N PRO A 149 -49.97 -17.73 20.04
CA PRO A 149 -48.69 -17.53 19.37
C PRO A 149 -47.72 -18.69 19.69
N LEU A 150 -47.00 -19.11 18.66
CA LEU A 150 -45.98 -20.16 18.65
C LEU A 150 -44.84 -19.84 19.64
N HIS A 151 -44.42 -18.58 19.70
CA HIS A 151 -43.43 -18.10 20.67
C HIS A 151 -43.96 -16.88 21.44
N LYS A 152 -43.70 -16.86 22.74
CA LYS A 152 -44.02 -15.79 23.69
C LYS A 152 -42.72 -15.36 24.36
N LEU A 153 -42.22 -14.18 24.00
CA LEU A 153 -40.87 -13.69 24.31
C LEU A 153 -40.95 -12.29 24.97
N ALA A 154 -39.82 -11.80 25.49
CA ALA A 154 -39.70 -10.48 26.12
C ALA A 154 -40.69 -10.25 27.29
N SER A 155 -40.53 -11.02 28.38
CA SER A 155 -41.45 -10.98 29.53
C SER A 155 -41.41 -9.62 30.24
N GLY A 156 -42.48 -8.83 30.12
CA GLY A 156 -42.54 -7.47 30.66
C GLY A 156 -41.52 -6.47 30.07
N GLU A 157 -40.87 -6.78 28.95
CA GLU A 157 -39.84 -5.98 28.28
C GLU A 157 -40.43 -5.28 27.03
N PRO A 158 -40.89 -4.00 27.12
CA PRO A 158 -41.59 -3.34 26.02
C PRO A 158 -40.77 -3.24 24.73
N ILE A 159 -41.36 -3.72 23.64
CA ILE A 159 -40.75 -3.73 22.31
C ILE A 159 -41.09 -2.43 21.56
N THR A 160 -40.10 -1.87 20.87
CA THR A 160 -40.19 -0.60 20.14
C THR A 160 -39.96 -0.74 18.63
N SER A 161 -39.15 -1.70 18.19
CA SER A 161 -39.05 -2.11 16.78
C SER A 161 -38.62 -3.57 16.64
N LEU A 162 -38.96 -4.20 15.51
CA LEU A 162 -38.65 -5.59 15.16
C LEU A 162 -38.25 -5.70 13.68
N LYS A 163 -37.31 -6.59 13.36
CA LYS A 163 -37.12 -7.13 12.00
C LYS A 163 -36.58 -8.56 12.00
N PHE A 164 -37.09 -9.38 11.09
CA PHE A 164 -36.49 -10.68 10.74
C PHE A 164 -35.33 -10.49 9.74
N PHE A 165 -34.35 -11.38 9.85
CA PHE A 165 -33.32 -11.59 8.82
C PHE A 165 -33.91 -12.40 7.65
N GLN A 166 -33.37 -12.24 6.44
CA GLN A 166 -33.73 -13.01 5.25
C GLN A 166 -32.87 -14.26 5.08
N ASP A 167 -31.57 -14.16 5.39
CA ASP A 167 -30.59 -15.26 5.31
C ASP A 167 -30.93 -16.37 6.31
N ASP A 168 -31.37 -15.98 7.51
CA ASP A 168 -31.89 -16.89 8.54
C ASP A 168 -33.27 -16.41 9.02
N PRO A 169 -34.37 -16.93 8.42
CA PRO A 169 -35.72 -16.52 8.80
C PRO A 169 -36.15 -16.90 10.22
N GLN A 170 -35.36 -17.70 10.94
CA GLN A 170 -35.57 -18.03 12.36
C GLN A 170 -34.88 -17.03 13.31
N LEU A 171 -34.02 -16.14 12.79
CA LEU A 171 -33.36 -15.08 13.54
C LEU A 171 -34.19 -13.78 13.49
N LEU A 172 -34.38 -13.15 14.65
CA LEU A 172 -35.20 -11.95 14.84
C LEU A 172 -34.46 -10.91 15.69
N VAL A 173 -34.33 -9.67 15.20
CA VAL A 173 -33.77 -8.54 15.96
C VAL A 173 -34.89 -7.68 16.56
N ALA A 174 -34.75 -7.33 17.84
CA ALA A 174 -35.76 -6.60 18.62
C ALA A 174 -35.16 -5.47 19.46
N GLY A 175 -35.73 -4.25 19.35
CA GLY A 175 -35.34 -3.10 20.16
C GLY A 175 -36.19 -2.95 21.42
N VAL A 176 -35.59 -3.11 22.61
CA VAL A 176 -36.27 -3.02 23.91
C VAL A 176 -36.13 -1.61 24.49
N LYS A 177 -37.27 -0.99 24.85
CA LYS A 177 -37.43 0.45 25.15
C LYS A 177 -36.40 0.99 26.16
N GLY A 178 -35.37 1.65 25.63
CA GLY A 178 -34.35 2.37 26.42
C GLY A 178 -33.36 1.49 27.18
N GLN A 179 -33.14 0.24 26.76
CA GLN A 179 -32.18 -0.67 27.41
C GLN A 179 -31.17 -1.28 26.44
N PHE A 180 -31.64 -1.99 25.42
CA PHE A 180 -30.78 -2.74 24.48
C PHE A 180 -31.52 -3.11 23.19
N VAL A 181 -30.75 -3.44 22.16
CA VAL A 181 -31.21 -4.26 21.04
C VAL A 181 -30.82 -5.72 21.33
N ARG A 182 -31.71 -6.68 21.09
CA ARG A 182 -31.51 -8.11 21.35
C ARG A 182 -31.77 -8.95 20.10
N LEU A 183 -30.94 -9.95 19.86
CA LEU A 183 -31.20 -11.03 18.90
C LEU A 183 -31.92 -12.18 19.61
N TYR A 184 -32.94 -12.72 18.94
CA TYR A 184 -33.66 -13.93 19.31
C TYR A 184 -33.52 -14.95 18.19
N ASP A 185 -33.05 -16.15 18.50
CA ASP A 185 -33.20 -17.33 17.66
C ASP A 185 -34.48 -18.07 18.08
N LEU A 186 -35.40 -18.30 17.14
CA LEU A 186 -36.66 -19.01 17.40
C LEU A 186 -36.47 -20.53 17.55
N ARG A 187 -35.31 -21.08 17.18
CA ARG A 187 -34.93 -22.49 17.39
C ARG A 187 -34.61 -22.78 18.86
N GLU A 188 -34.05 -21.82 19.59
CA GLU A 188 -33.63 -21.97 20.99
C GLU A 188 -34.35 -20.98 21.95
N PRO A 189 -35.70 -20.98 22.00
CA PRO A 189 -36.47 -19.97 22.75
C PRO A 189 -36.34 -20.08 24.29
N THR A 190 -35.67 -21.13 24.78
CA THR A 190 -35.42 -21.40 26.20
C THR A 190 -34.02 -21.02 26.67
N VAL A 191 -33.07 -20.78 25.76
CA VAL A 191 -31.71 -20.34 26.14
C VAL A 191 -31.80 -18.86 26.51
N GLY A 192 -31.72 -18.60 27.82
CA GLY A 192 -31.91 -17.26 28.37
C GLY A 192 -30.89 -16.28 27.82
N ASN A 193 -31.38 -15.17 27.26
CA ASN A 193 -30.59 -14.01 26.82
C ASN A 193 -29.65 -14.25 25.62
N GLY A 194 -30.22 -14.52 24.44
CA GLY A 194 -29.56 -14.29 23.15
C GLY A 194 -28.98 -12.87 23.01
N LEU A 195 -28.00 -12.70 22.10
CA LEU A 195 -27.05 -11.58 22.03
C LEU A 195 -27.69 -10.19 22.25
N GLN A 196 -27.17 -9.42 23.23
CA GLN A 196 -27.71 -8.12 23.64
C GLN A 196 -26.68 -7.01 23.47
N PHE A 197 -27.10 -5.92 22.83
CA PHE A 197 -26.31 -4.71 22.60
C PHE A 197 -26.89 -3.59 23.47
N ALA A 198 -26.23 -3.25 24.58
CA ALA A 198 -26.68 -2.21 25.51
C ALA A 198 -26.71 -0.83 24.82
N THR A 199 -27.90 -0.24 24.64
CA THR A 199 -28.05 1.00 23.85
C THR A 199 -29.37 1.72 24.09
N ARG A 200 -29.37 3.03 23.80
CA ARG A 200 -30.58 3.86 23.68
C ARG A 200 -31.16 3.86 22.26
N CYS A 201 -30.36 3.49 21.26
CA CYS A 201 -30.76 3.39 19.86
C CYS A 201 -31.54 2.09 19.62
N VAL A 202 -32.85 2.10 19.89
CA VAL A 202 -33.72 0.90 19.82
C VAL A 202 -34.89 1.02 18.85
N HIS A 203 -35.04 2.18 18.19
CA HIS A 203 -36.11 2.44 17.23
C HIS A 203 -35.64 2.23 15.78
N ASN A 204 -36.61 2.08 14.86
CA ASN A 204 -36.42 2.02 13.41
C ASN A 204 -35.36 1.01 12.93
N LEU A 205 -35.34 -0.21 13.47
CA LEU A 205 -34.45 -1.27 12.99
C LEU A 205 -34.47 -1.44 11.45
N ALA A 206 -33.28 -1.57 10.88
CA ALA A 206 -33.02 -1.86 9.47
C ALA A 206 -31.80 -2.79 9.35
N ILE A 207 -31.82 -3.73 8.40
CA ILE A 207 -30.74 -4.69 8.12
C ILE A 207 -30.16 -4.37 6.74
N ASP A 208 -28.85 -4.51 6.53
CA ASP A 208 -28.23 -4.34 5.20
C ASP A 208 -28.58 -5.53 4.30
N TRP A 209 -29.27 -5.24 3.19
CA TRP A 209 -29.72 -6.25 2.22
C TRP A 209 -28.57 -7.02 1.56
N HIS A 210 -27.40 -6.40 1.44
CA HIS A 210 -26.22 -7.03 0.83
C HIS A 210 -25.25 -7.61 1.86
N ASP A 211 -25.51 -7.44 3.16
CA ASP A 211 -24.69 -8.00 4.22
C ASP A 211 -25.48 -8.06 5.53
N GLU A 212 -26.32 -9.07 5.67
CA GLU A 212 -27.15 -9.26 6.87
C GLU A 212 -26.36 -9.52 8.16
N ASN A 213 -25.02 -9.47 8.13
CA ASN A 213 -24.24 -9.32 9.36
C ASN A 213 -24.42 -7.95 10.00
N TYR A 214 -24.70 -6.90 9.22
CA TYR A 214 -24.87 -5.54 9.70
C TYR A 214 -26.33 -5.12 9.78
N PHE A 215 -26.68 -4.52 10.92
CA PHE A 215 -27.98 -3.87 11.13
C PHE A 215 -27.81 -2.54 11.84
N ALA A 216 -28.77 -1.63 11.66
CA ALA A 216 -28.76 -0.28 12.20
C ALA A 216 -30.04 0.01 12.98
N SER A 217 -29.91 0.84 14.01
CA SER A 217 -30.99 1.31 14.88
C SER A 217 -30.78 2.77 15.28
N CYS A 218 -31.83 3.47 15.72
CA CYS A 218 -31.72 4.89 16.08
C CYS A 218 -32.38 5.26 17.41
N TYR A 219 -31.94 6.38 17.97
CA TYR A 219 -32.65 7.11 19.03
C TYR A 219 -33.26 8.38 18.41
N PRO A 220 -34.60 8.50 18.33
CA PRO A 220 -35.24 9.44 17.39
C PRO A 220 -35.51 10.85 17.94
N THR A 221 -35.27 11.11 19.23
CA THR A 221 -35.72 12.31 19.95
C THR A 221 -34.64 12.89 20.86
N ASN A 222 -34.58 14.21 21.02
CA ASN A 222 -33.67 14.99 21.89
C ASN A 222 -32.16 14.91 21.56
N ASP A 223 -31.66 13.79 21.04
CA ASP A 223 -30.32 13.63 20.44
C ASP A 223 -30.41 12.61 19.29
N PRO A 224 -30.67 13.05 18.03
CA PRO A 224 -30.91 12.16 16.91
C PRO A 224 -29.63 11.42 16.52
N SER A 225 -29.52 10.18 16.98
CA SER A 225 -28.33 9.32 16.89
C SER A 225 -28.67 7.96 16.28
N ILE A 226 -27.68 7.35 15.62
CA ILE A 226 -27.80 6.07 14.91
C ILE A 226 -26.61 5.19 15.33
N CYS A 227 -26.90 3.93 15.63
CA CYS A 227 -25.88 2.91 15.85
C CYS A 227 -25.95 1.87 14.73
N VAL A 228 -24.79 1.40 14.29
CA VAL A 228 -24.62 0.25 13.40
C VAL A 228 -23.92 -0.86 14.17
N TRP A 229 -24.39 -2.09 13.99
CA TRP A 229 -24.02 -3.27 14.77
C TRP A 229 -23.65 -4.42 13.84
N ASP A 230 -22.64 -5.22 14.21
CA ASP A 230 -22.27 -6.47 13.56
C ASP A 230 -22.73 -7.65 14.42
N LYS A 231 -23.62 -8.52 13.90
CA LYS A 231 -24.12 -9.69 14.64
C LYS A 231 -23.00 -10.66 15.04
N ARG A 232 -21.90 -10.68 14.27
CA ARG A 232 -20.74 -11.56 14.48
C ARG A 232 -19.89 -11.19 15.70
N MET A 233 -20.20 -10.08 16.39
CA MET A 233 -19.57 -9.72 17.68
C MET A 233 -19.64 -10.83 18.74
N ILE A 234 -20.57 -11.77 18.63
CA ILE A 234 -20.63 -12.98 19.47
C ILE A 234 -19.32 -13.80 19.46
N SER A 235 -18.58 -13.84 18.35
CA SER A 235 -17.29 -14.54 18.25
C SER A 235 -16.22 -13.94 19.18
N ARG A 236 -16.20 -12.61 19.35
CA ARG A 236 -15.28 -11.91 20.27
C ARG A 236 -15.64 -12.15 21.75
N LEU A 237 -16.85 -12.64 22.06
CA LEU A 237 -17.27 -12.99 23.42
C LEU A 237 -16.96 -14.44 23.79
N ASN A 238 -17.04 -15.36 22.81
CA ASN A 238 -16.87 -16.80 23.03
C ASN A 238 -15.41 -17.30 22.92
N ALA A 239 -14.45 -16.45 22.56
CA ALA A 239 -13.06 -16.84 22.32
C ALA A 239 -12.25 -17.05 23.63
N PRO A 240 -11.75 -18.27 23.92
CA PRO A 240 -11.00 -18.56 25.15
C PRO A 240 -9.53 -18.15 25.05
N HIS A 241 -9.19 -16.91 25.42
CA HIS A 241 -7.80 -16.44 25.36
C HIS A 241 -6.98 -16.79 26.62
N LEU A 242 -5.85 -17.48 26.43
CA LEU A 242 -4.86 -17.80 27.45
C LEU A 242 -4.05 -16.55 27.86
N SER A 243 -4.57 -15.78 28.81
CA SER A 243 -3.95 -14.53 29.30
C SER A 243 -3.16 -14.72 30.59
N PHE A 244 -1.84 -14.93 30.49
CA PHE A 244 -0.93 -14.78 31.63
C PHE A 244 -0.65 -13.30 31.92
N GLY A 245 -1.40 -12.70 32.84
CA GLY A 245 -1.20 -11.33 33.30
C GLY A 245 -2.25 -10.94 34.34
N GLY A 246 -1.84 -10.78 35.61
CA GLY A 246 -2.76 -10.56 36.71
C GLY A 246 -3.34 -9.14 36.74
N GLY A 247 -4.68 -9.04 36.66
CA GLY A 247 -5.43 -7.81 36.84
C GLY A 247 -6.90 -8.11 37.10
N SER A 248 -7.41 -7.78 38.28
CA SER A 248 -8.80 -8.06 38.65
C SER A 248 -9.76 -7.12 37.92
N ASN A 249 -10.51 -7.64 36.96
CA ASN A 249 -11.96 -7.40 36.83
C ASN A 249 -12.57 -8.39 35.82
N SER A 250 -13.47 -9.25 36.29
CA SER A 250 -14.33 -10.06 35.42
C SER A 250 -15.54 -9.24 34.94
N ASP A 251 -15.27 -8.10 34.31
CA ASP A 251 -16.33 -7.25 33.75
C ASP A 251 -17.01 -7.96 32.58
N ASN A 252 -18.33 -7.98 32.62
CA ASN A 252 -19.21 -8.71 31.71
C ASN A 252 -19.28 -8.01 30.33
N ARG A 253 -18.20 -8.13 29.54
CA ARG A 253 -17.99 -7.44 28.26
C ARG A 253 -19.22 -7.52 27.37
N GLN A 254 -19.91 -6.38 27.24
CA GLN A 254 -20.99 -6.22 26.28
C GLN A 254 -20.40 -6.14 24.86
N PRO A 255 -21.11 -6.63 23.83
CA PRO A 255 -20.68 -6.44 22.45
C PRO A 255 -20.68 -4.95 22.09
N GLU A 256 -19.61 -4.51 21.44
CA GLU A 256 -19.34 -3.10 21.14
C GLU A 256 -20.16 -2.62 19.93
N VAL A 257 -20.47 -1.31 19.88
CA VAL A 257 -21.10 -0.68 18.72
C VAL A 257 -20.09 -0.55 17.58
N SER A 258 -20.46 -0.93 16.35
CA SER A 258 -19.54 -0.92 15.22
C SER A 258 -19.34 0.50 14.66
N ILE A 259 -20.41 1.30 14.57
CA ILE A 259 -20.35 2.75 14.31
C ILE A 259 -21.45 3.44 15.12
N GLU A 260 -21.12 4.55 15.78
CA GLU A 260 -22.09 5.46 16.41
C GLU A 260 -22.05 6.83 15.74
N LEU A 261 -23.17 7.24 15.12
CA LEU A 261 -23.35 8.55 14.50
C LEU A 261 -24.23 9.42 15.39
N LYS A 262 -23.72 10.57 15.83
CA LYS A 262 -24.41 11.54 16.72
C LYS A 262 -24.78 12.81 15.95
N ASN A 263 -25.82 13.53 16.40
CA ASN A 263 -26.33 14.73 15.73
C ASN A 263 -26.58 14.53 14.22
N VAL A 264 -27.17 13.39 13.84
CA VAL A 264 -27.39 13.00 12.43
C VAL A 264 -28.33 13.99 11.73
N ILE A 265 -29.25 14.58 12.49
CA ILE A 265 -30.28 15.52 12.04
C ILE A 265 -30.20 16.78 12.88
N ASP A 266 -30.40 17.93 12.25
CA ASP A 266 -30.39 19.23 12.92
C ASP A 266 -31.66 19.42 13.77
N SER A 267 -31.48 19.75 15.05
CA SER A 267 -32.59 20.07 15.96
C SER A 267 -33.42 21.26 15.44
N PRO A 268 -34.76 21.20 15.46
CA PRO A 268 -35.62 20.28 16.21
C PRO A 268 -36.12 19.03 15.43
N GLY A 269 -35.40 18.58 14.40
CA GLY A 269 -35.80 17.38 13.63
C GLY A 269 -35.73 16.07 14.42
N THR A 270 -36.65 15.15 14.15
CA THR A 270 -36.70 13.79 14.73
C THR A 270 -36.60 12.71 13.65
N ILE A 271 -36.02 11.55 13.97
CA ILE A 271 -35.81 10.47 12.98
C ILE A 271 -37.14 9.74 12.70
N TRP A 272 -37.61 9.80 11.46
CA TRP A 272 -38.87 9.18 10.98
C TRP A 272 -38.67 7.86 10.25
N SER A 273 -37.52 7.64 9.59
CA SER A 273 -37.20 6.36 8.97
C SER A 273 -35.70 6.16 8.78
N LEU A 274 -35.31 4.88 8.81
CA LEU A 274 -33.97 4.36 8.62
C LEU A 274 -34.06 3.15 7.70
N ARG A 275 -33.31 3.12 6.59
CA ARG A 275 -33.36 2.03 5.58
C ARG A 275 -31.99 1.87 4.91
N PHE A 276 -31.55 0.63 4.71
CA PHE A 276 -30.43 0.32 3.83
C PHE A 276 -30.87 0.24 2.36
N SER A 277 -29.91 0.39 1.44
CA SER A 277 -30.13 0.23 0.00
C SER A 277 -30.28 -1.23 -0.42
N LYS A 278 -31.22 -1.46 -1.34
CA LYS A 278 -31.43 -2.75 -2.01
C LYS A 278 -30.57 -2.90 -3.27
N ALA A 279 -29.71 -1.91 -3.56
CA ALA A 279 -28.86 -1.86 -4.75
C ALA A 279 -27.36 -1.71 -4.44
N GLU A 280 -26.99 -1.42 -3.18
CA GLU A 280 -25.62 -1.05 -2.79
C GLU A 280 -25.36 -1.42 -1.32
N ARG A 281 -24.30 -2.21 -1.05
CA ARG A 281 -23.89 -2.60 0.31
C ARG A 281 -23.45 -1.37 1.12
N GLY A 282 -23.77 -1.34 2.41
CA GLY A 282 -23.34 -0.30 3.36
C GLY A 282 -24.01 1.07 3.17
N CYS A 283 -24.93 1.22 2.21
CA CYS A 283 -25.60 2.48 1.90
C CYS A 283 -26.87 2.64 2.75
N LEU A 284 -26.84 3.57 3.72
CA LEU A 284 -27.84 3.76 4.77
C LEU A 284 -28.52 5.13 4.67
N GLY A 285 -29.81 5.16 4.35
CA GLY A 285 -30.64 6.36 4.27
C GLY A 285 -31.38 6.68 5.57
N VAL A 286 -31.53 7.98 5.86
CA VAL A 286 -32.16 8.54 7.07
C VAL A 286 -33.08 9.70 6.71
N LEU A 287 -34.33 9.68 7.16
CA LEU A 287 -35.30 10.77 6.95
C LEU A 287 -35.75 11.42 8.27
N SER A 288 -35.80 12.76 8.28
CA SER A 288 -36.31 13.59 9.37
C SER A 288 -37.79 13.95 9.24
N SER A 289 -38.42 14.29 10.38
CA SER A 289 -39.66 15.06 10.43
C SER A 289 -39.62 16.38 9.64
N SER A 290 -38.46 17.01 9.51
CA SER A 290 -38.24 18.24 8.74
C SER A 290 -38.06 18.02 7.23
N GLY A 291 -38.15 16.78 6.74
CA GLY A 291 -37.88 16.43 5.34
C GLY A 291 -36.40 16.29 4.99
N HIS A 292 -35.49 16.56 5.93
CA HIS A 292 -34.05 16.33 5.77
C HIS A 292 -33.80 14.84 5.47
N LEU A 293 -33.28 14.53 4.29
CA LEU A 293 -32.91 13.19 3.83
C LEU A 293 -31.39 13.11 3.67
N LYS A 294 -30.73 12.32 4.53
CA LYS A 294 -29.29 12.03 4.49
C LYS A 294 -29.05 10.59 4.09
N VAL A 295 -27.95 10.34 3.38
CA VAL A 295 -27.46 9.00 3.04
C VAL A 295 -26.00 8.87 3.47
N PHE A 296 -25.68 7.79 4.17
CA PHE A 296 -24.36 7.46 4.68
C PHE A 296 -23.85 6.21 3.95
N LYS A 297 -22.61 6.21 3.48
CA LYS A 297 -21.93 5.03 2.93
C LYS A 297 -20.94 4.49 3.95
N ILE A 298 -21.14 3.23 4.33
CA ILE A 298 -20.33 2.52 5.31
C ILE A 298 -19.41 1.57 4.56
N ALA A 299 -18.11 1.74 4.72
CA ALA A 299 -17.07 0.89 4.16
C ALA A 299 -16.46 -0.02 5.24
N LYS A 300 -15.74 -1.04 4.80
CA LYS A 300 -15.01 -2.00 5.64
C LYS A 300 -13.51 -1.77 5.51
N ASP A 301 -12.78 -1.99 6.60
CA ASP A 301 -11.32 -2.03 6.50
C ASP A 301 -10.84 -3.27 5.73
N PHE A 302 -9.83 -3.09 4.88
CA PHE A 302 -9.38 -4.12 3.94
C PHE A 302 -8.42 -5.11 4.62
N MET A 303 -8.95 -6.19 5.18
CA MET A 303 -8.12 -7.30 5.65
C MET A 303 -7.53 -8.07 4.48
N SER A 304 -6.19 -8.18 4.43
CA SER A 304 -5.51 -9.04 3.47
C SER A 304 -5.79 -10.52 3.77
N GLU A 305 -6.22 -11.27 2.74
CA GLU A 305 -6.41 -12.73 2.76
C GLU A 305 -5.16 -13.51 3.18
N SER A 306 -3.98 -12.87 3.21
CA SER A 306 -2.74 -13.45 3.75
C SER A 306 -2.83 -13.88 5.21
N HIS A 307 -3.79 -13.38 5.98
CA HIS A 307 -4.01 -13.74 7.39
C HIS A 307 -5.15 -14.74 7.63
N GLN A 308 -5.84 -15.21 6.58
CA GLN A 308 -6.63 -16.43 6.73
C GLN A 308 -5.68 -17.63 6.81
N GLY A 309 -5.43 -18.07 8.04
CA GLY A 309 -4.76 -19.33 8.32
C GLY A 309 -5.56 -20.49 7.74
N ASP A 310 -4.86 -21.48 7.19
CA ASP A 310 -5.46 -22.60 6.45
C ASP A 310 -6.15 -23.59 7.41
N GLN A 311 -7.37 -23.26 7.83
CA GLN A 311 -8.27 -24.19 8.53
C GLN A 311 -9.32 -24.75 7.56
N GLY A 312 -8.86 -25.61 6.66
CA GLY A 312 -9.50 -26.88 6.37
C GLY A 312 -11.00 -26.90 6.04
N THR A 313 -11.28 -26.99 4.74
CA THR A 313 -12.32 -27.88 4.17
C THR A 313 -13.77 -27.77 4.68
N GLY A 314 -14.61 -27.10 3.90
CA GLY A 314 -15.82 -27.75 3.38
C GLY A 314 -17.07 -27.85 4.26
N ASN A 315 -17.06 -27.28 5.47
CA ASN A 315 -18.29 -26.87 6.15
C ASN A 315 -18.48 -25.37 5.99
N ASP A 316 -19.72 -24.92 5.78
CA ASP A 316 -20.05 -23.50 5.91
C ASP A 316 -19.77 -23.04 7.35
N LEU A 317 -18.87 -22.06 7.52
CA LEU A 317 -18.59 -21.49 8.82
C LEU A 317 -19.81 -20.68 9.28
N SER A 318 -20.43 -21.10 10.39
CA SER A 318 -21.49 -20.30 11.03
C SER A 318 -20.99 -18.86 11.23
N TRP A 319 -21.86 -17.89 10.99
CA TRP A 319 -21.56 -16.46 11.19
C TRP A 319 -21.04 -16.18 12.61
N GLU A 320 -21.42 -17.00 13.59
CA GLU A 320 -20.99 -16.97 14.99
C GLU A 320 -19.48 -17.26 15.18
N THR A 321 -18.85 -17.92 14.20
CA THR A 321 -17.42 -18.29 14.21
C THR A 321 -16.55 -17.32 13.41
N THR A 322 -17.16 -16.47 12.58
CA THR A 322 -16.45 -15.48 11.77
C THR A 322 -16.14 -14.23 12.61
N PRO A 323 -14.90 -13.70 12.61
CA PRO A 323 -14.60 -12.47 13.33
C PRO A 323 -15.35 -11.27 12.73
N PRO A 324 -15.92 -10.37 13.55
CA PRO A 324 -16.56 -9.15 13.07
C PRO A 324 -15.50 -8.24 12.44
N HIS A 325 -15.87 -7.59 11.34
CA HIS A 325 -14.97 -6.74 10.58
C HIS A 325 -15.18 -5.28 10.96
N ASP A 326 -14.09 -4.58 11.23
CA ASP A 326 -14.12 -3.17 11.58
C ASP A 326 -14.58 -2.33 10.35
N VAL A 327 -15.42 -1.34 10.62
CA VAL A 327 -16.16 -0.56 9.60
C VAL A 327 -16.04 0.93 9.88
N PHE A 328 -16.03 1.74 8.82
CA PHE A 328 -15.92 3.19 8.91
C PHE A 328 -16.92 3.90 7.99
N LEU A 329 -17.21 5.16 8.31
CA LEU A 329 -18.00 6.03 7.45
C LEU A 329 -17.11 6.53 6.30
N ASP A 330 -17.35 6.06 5.08
CA ASP A 330 -16.67 6.52 3.86
C ASP A 330 -17.15 7.93 3.46
N SER A 331 -18.46 8.10 3.35
CA SER A 331 -19.06 9.37 2.93
C SER A 331 -20.47 9.58 3.47
N ALA A 332 -20.85 10.84 3.63
CA ALA A 332 -22.20 11.26 4.01
C ALA A 332 -22.69 12.33 3.05
N GLN A 333 -23.91 12.19 2.54
CA GLN A 333 -24.52 13.11 1.58
C GLN A 333 -25.91 13.57 2.04
N GLU A 334 -26.15 14.87 1.91
CA GLU A 334 -27.49 15.47 2.04
C GLU A 334 -28.20 15.37 0.67
N VAL A 335 -29.21 14.50 0.57
CA VAL A 335 -29.99 14.31 -0.67
C VAL A 335 -31.18 15.26 -0.72
N ALA A 336 -31.74 15.63 0.43
CA ALA A 336 -32.72 16.72 0.55
C ALA A 336 -32.52 17.49 1.86
N ARG A 337 -32.66 18.82 1.77
CA ARG A 337 -32.55 19.77 2.89
C ARG A 337 -33.82 19.76 3.76
N PRO A 338 -33.73 20.17 5.04
CA PRO A 338 -34.92 20.46 5.83
C PRO A 338 -35.69 21.66 5.26
N TYR A 339 -37.03 21.63 5.30
CA TYR A 339 -37.86 22.73 4.77
C TYR A 339 -37.64 24.08 5.47
N SER A 340 -37.07 24.06 6.68
CA SER A 340 -36.72 25.24 7.47
C SER A 340 -35.36 25.86 7.11
N HIS A 341 -34.63 25.31 6.14
CA HIS A 341 -33.29 25.79 5.79
C HIS A 341 -33.35 27.11 5.01
N PRO A 342 -32.60 28.18 5.40
CA PRO A 342 -32.75 29.52 4.81
C PRO A 342 -32.39 29.61 3.32
N SER A 343 -31.65 28.64 2.77
CA SER A 343 -31.36 28.58 1.32
C SER A 343 -32.42 27.84 0.48
N VAL A 344 -33.52 27.38 1.09
CA VAL A 344 -34.56 26.60 0.42
C VAL A 344 -35.94 27.17 0.77
N GLN A 345 -36.45 28.10 -0.05
CA GLN A 345 -37.79 28.65 0.08
C GLN A 345 -38.86 27.65 -0.44
N GLN A 346 -39.02 26.54 0.29
CA GLN A 346 -40.03 25.51 0.00
C GLN A 346 -41.18 25.57 1.00
N ALA A 347 -42.40 25.37 0.49
CA ALA A 347 -43.57 25.23 1.35
C ALA A 347 -43.51 23.91 2.14
N GLU A 348 -43.96 23.89 3.39
CA GLU A 348 -43.90 22.71 4.28
C GLU A 348 -44.45 21.43 3.64
N LYS A 349 -45.50 21.54 2.80
CA LYS A 349 -46.11 20.41 2.08
C LYS A 349 -45.23 19.80 0.98
N SER A 350 -44.18 20.50 0.52
CA SER A 350 -43.19 19.98 -0.44
C SER A 350 -42.01 19.23 0.22
N ARG A 351 -41.99 19.11 1.55
CA ARG A 351 -41.02 18.26 2.27
C ARG A 351 -41.21 16.79 1.90
N ILE A 352 -40.12 16.01 1.93
CA ILE A 352 -40.19 14.55 1.82
C ILE A 352 -40.83 13.99 3.10
N VAL A 353 -41.91 13.22 2.98
CA VAL A 353 -42.62 12.59 4.11
C VAL A 353 -42.29 11.11 4.27
N SER A 354 -41.83 10.46 3.21
CA SER A 354 -41.35 9.07 3.24
C SER A 354 -40.36 8.79 2.11
N PHE A 355 -39.54 7.76 2.28
CA PHE A 355 -38.66 7.24 1.24
C PHE A 355 -38.45 5.73 1.37
N ASP A 356 -37.98 5.12 0.29
CA ASP A 356 -37.40 3.78 0.26
C ASP A 356 -36.33 3.70 -0.86
N PHE A 357 -35.44 2.71 -0.81
CA PHE A 357 -34.48 2.46 -1.89
C PHE A 357 -35.07 1.52 -2.94
N MET A 358 -34.69 1.76 -4.20
CA MET A 358 -34.93 0.84 -5.30
C MET A 358 -33.84 -0.25 -5.35
N THR A 359 -34.10 -1.31 -6.10
CA THR A 359 -33.16 -2.40 -6.45
C THR A 359 -32.17 -2.02 -7.57
N SER A 360 -32.32 -0.83 -8.16
CA SER A 360 -31.54 -0.38 -9.31
C SER A 360 -30.63 0.80 -8.97
N THR A 361 -29.48 0.84 -9.63
CA THR A 361 -28.52 1.94 -9.58
C THR A 361 -28.71 2.90 -10.77
N THR A 362 -28.06 4.07 -10.68
CA THR A 362 -27.82 4.95 -11.83
C THR A 362 -26.72 4.36 -12.74
N THR A 363 -26.55 4.93 -13.94
CA THR A 363 -25.38 4.66 -14.79
C THR A 363 -24.03 5.04 -14.15
N SER A 364 -24.06 5.84 -13.08
CA SER A 364 -22.91 6.20 -12.24
C SER A 364 -22.80 5.34 -10.97
N GLY A 365 -23.46 4.17 -10.93
CA GLY A 365 -23.36 3.20 -9.84
C GLY A 365 -24.01 3.62 -8.51
N GLN A 366 -24.76 4.73 -8.49
CA GLN A 366 -25.38 5.24 -7.26
C GLN A 366 -26.74 4.60 -7.03
N SER A 367 -27.07 4.27 -5.77
CA SER A 367 -28.43 3.82 -5.40
C SER A 367 -29.52 4.80 -5.83
N LYS A 368 -30.55 4.33 -6.54
CA LYS A 368 -31.78 5.12 -6.78
C LYS A 368 -32.67 5.12 -5.53
N ILE A 369 -33.21 6.28 -5.22
CA ILE A 369 -34.04 6.56 -4.05
C ILE A 369 -35.43 6.97 -4.54
N LEU A 370 -36.46 6.35 -3.97
CA LEU A 370 -37.86 6.67 -4.23
C LEU A 370 -38.39 7.53 -3.07
N ALA A 371 -38.66 8.80 -3.33
CA ALA A 371 -39.14 9.77 -2.36
C ALA A 371 -40.62 10.12 -2.59
N LEU A 372 -41.37 10.25 -1.50
CA LEU A 372 -42.76 10.74 -1.47
C LEU A 372 -42.77 12.13 -0.85
N GLU A 373 -43.20 13.14 -1.63
CA GLU A 373 -43.38 14.52 -1.18
C GLU A 373 -44.75 14.68 -0.49
N GLY A 374 -44.88 15.61 0.47
CA GLY A 374 -46.10 15.79 1.28
C GLY A 374 -47.37 16.23 0.52
N HIS A 375 -47.26 16.50 -0.79
CA HIS A 375 -48.39 16.67 -1.70
C HIS A 375 -48.96 15.35 -2.26
N GLY A 376 -48.28 14.22 -2.06
CA GLY A 376 -48.61 12.91 -2.64
C GLY A 376 -47.84 12.58 -3.92
N ASP A 377 -47.04 13.51 -4.44
CA ASP A 377 -46.19 13.30 -5.62
C ASP A 377 -45.01 12.37 -5.30
N ILE A 378 -44.74 11.42 -6.21
CA ILE A 378 -43.62 10.47 -6.11
C ILE A 378 -42.50 10.87 -7.07
N ARG A 379 -41.28 10.95 -6.53
CA ARG A 379 -40.08 11.42 -7.22
C ARG A 379 -38.93 10.43 -7.05
N ILE A 380 -38.16 10.21 -8.13
CA ILE A 380 -36.87 9.52 -8.04
C ILE A 380 -35.77 10.57 -7.79
N THR A 381 -34.86 10.25 -6.86
CA THR A 381 -33.57 10.91 -6.67
C THR A 381 -32.46 9.85 -6.57
N SER A 382 -31.22 10.28 -6.40
CA SER A 382 -30.09 9.41 -6.06
C SER A 382 -29.11 10.17 -5.18
N THR A 383 -28.12 9.49 -4.60
CA THR A 383 -26.89 10.18 -4.19
C THR A 383 -26.21 10.80 -5.41
N SER A 384 -25.43 11.86 -5.18
CA SER A 384 -24.46 12.30 -6.18
C SER A 384 -23.36 11.25 -6.27
N PRO A 385 -22.75 11.02 -7.45
CA PRO A 385 -21.44 10.36 -7.47
C PRO A 385 -20.50 11.18 -6.57
N SER A 386 -19.65 10.50 -5.80
CA SER A 386 -18.53 11.19 -5.16
C SER A 386 -17.72 11.88 -6.26
N PRO A 387 -17.29 13.14 -6.07
CA PRO A 387 -16.25 13.69 -6.92
C PRO A 387 -15.03 12.82 -6.69
N GLU A 388 -14.64 12.00 -7.69
CA GLU A 388 -13.36 11.31 -7.64
C GLU A 388 -12.29 12.38 -7.38
N PRO A 389 -11.51 12.27 -6.29
CA PRO A 389 -10.47 13.24 -6.03
C PRO A 389 -9.47 13.11 -7.19
N THR A 390 -9.44 14.10 -8.08
CA THR A 390 -8.54 14.15 -9.23
C THR A 390 -7.11 14.46 -8.76
N ALA A 391 -6.57 13.59 -7.91
CA ALA A 391 -5.15 13.44 -7.71
C ALA A 391 -4.56 13.15 -9.10
N PHE A 392 -3.82 14.12 -9.64
CA PHE A 392 -3.15 13.98 -10.93
C PHE A 392 -2.33 12.68 -10.92
N SER A 393 -2.74 11.75 -11.77
CA SER A 393 -2.23 10.40 -11.69
C SER A 393 -0.73 10.38 -12.00
N THR A 394 0.04 9.69 -11.17
CA THR A 394 1.51 9.56 -11.30
C THR A 394 1.92 8.80 -12.58
N VAL A 395 0.96 8.30 -13.35
CA VAL A 395 1.11 7.81 -14.74
C VAL A 395 1.41 8.95 -15.74
N GLY A 396 1.38 10.22 -15.32
CA GLY A 396 1.97 11.33 -16.09
C GLY A 396 1.20 11.72 -17.36
N TYR A 397 -0.10 11.44 -17.43
CA TYR A 397 -1.02 11.99 -18.43
C TYR A 397 -2.29 12.51 -17.75
N LEU A 398 -2.96 13.45 -18.40
CA LEU A 398 -4.26 14.00 -18.01
C LEU A 398 -5.26 13.76 -19.14
N CYS A 399 -6.39 13.12 -18.84
CA CYS A 399 -7.47 12.87 -19.81
C CYS A 399 -8.77 13.57 -19.41
N LYS A 400 -9.61 13.89 -20.39
CA LYS A 400 -10.97 14.41 -20.22
C LYS A 400 -11.91 13.60 -21.10
N GLY A 401 -12.51 12.57 -20.52
CA GLY A 401 -13.09 11.48 -21.31
C GLY A 401 -11.98 10.75 -22.07
N GLU A 402 -12.22 10.42 -23.34
CA GLU A 402 -11.25 9.74 -24.22
C GLU A 402 -10.12 10.65 -24.73
N VAL A 403 -10.22 11.98 -24.53
CA VAL A 403 -9.24 12.95 -25.04
C VAL A 403 -8.11 13.17 -24.04
N ILE A 404 -6.87 12.90 -24.45
CA ILE A 404 -5.66 13.28 -23.71
C ILE A 404 -5.49 14.81 -23.80
N VAL A 405 -5.50 15.48 -22.66
CA VAL A 405 -5.36 16.94 -22.51
C VAL A 405 -3.90 17.34 -22.25
N GLY A 406 -3.10 16.44 -21.70
CA GLY A 406 -1.66 16.64 -21.51
C GLY A 406 -0.93 15.33 -21.20
N GLN A 407 0.36 15.29 -21.54
CA GLN A 407 1.24 14.14 -21.34
C GLN A 407 2.62 14.63 -20.89
N SER A 408 3.29 13.85 -20.04
CA SER A 408 4.70 14.05 -19.64
C SER A 408 5.61 14.02 -20.87
N ALA A 409 6.54 14.97 -20.97
CA ALA A 409 7.34 15.19 -22.17
C ALA A 409 8.66 14.38 -22.22
N THR A 410 8.82 13.37 -21.35
CA THR A 410 10.12 12.74 -21.06
C THR A 410 10.14 11.25 -21.33
N GLU A 411 10.85 10.84 -22.39
CA GLU A 411 11.27 9.45 -22.69
C GLU A 411 12.80 9.34 -22.69
N LEU A 412 13.47 9.89 -21.66
CA LEU A 412 14.93 10.05 -21.58
C LEU A 412 15.55 9.34 -20.36
N PRO A 413 16.80 8.84 -20.45
CA PRO A 413 17.31 7.79 -19.57
C PRO A 413 17.76 8.25 -18.16
N GLU A 414 18.04 9.53 -17.93
CA GLU A 414 18.41 10.05 -16.60
C GLU A 414 17.32 10.96 -16.01
N PRO A 415 16.48 10.45 -15.08
CA PRO A 415 15.38 11.23 -14.54
C PRO A 415 15.86 12.37 -13.63
N GLY A 416 16.87 12.15 -12.78
CA GLY A 416 17.28 13.14 -11.78
C GLY A 416 17.82 14.45 -12.38
N SER A 417 18.63 14.37 -13.44
CA SER A 417 19.15 15.56 -14.14
C SER A 417 18.04 16.30 -14.90
N THR A 418 17.09 15.57 -15.49
CA THR A 418 15.92 16.13 -16.19
C THR A 418 14.93 16.80 -15.22
N ILE A 419 14.63 16.15 -14.09
CA ILE A 419 13.75 16.68 -13.03
C ILE A 419 14.34 17.96 -12.42
N GLU A 420 15.66 18.00 -12.18
CA GLU A 420 16.31 19.23 -11.70
C GLU A 420 16.28 20.36 -12.75
N GLN A 421 16.42 20.05 -14.04
CA GLN A 421 16.22 21.05 -15.11
C GLN A 421 14.79 21.57 -15.19
N ILE A 422 13.77 20.71 -15.02
CA ILE A 422 12.36 21.10 -14.98
C ILE A 422 12.08 21.94 -13.72
N ARG A 423 12.57 21.51 -12.55
CA ARG A 423 12.46 22.25 -11.28
C ARG A 423 13.09 23.64 -11.39
N ARG A 424 14.25 23.77 -12.06
CA ARG A 424 14.89 25.08 -12.36
C ARG A 424 14.14 25.94 -13.40
N ARG A 425 13.33 25.33 -14.28
CA ARG A 425 12.43 26.05 -15.21
C ARG A 425 11.17 26.55 -14.50
N ALA A 426 10.59 25.71 -13.64
CA ALA A 426 9.38 26.01 -12.89
C ALA A 426 9.61 26.96 -11.70
N GLN A 427 10.77 26.90 -11.05
CA GLN A 427 11.09 27.74 -9.89
C GLN A 427 10.94 29.25 -10.20
N PRO A 428 10.22 30.00 -9.34
CA PRO A 428 9.93 31.40 -9.59
C PRO A 428 11.17 32.29 -9.63
N ARG A 429 11.31 33.07 -10.72
CA ARG A 429 12.31 34.14 -10.86
C ARG A 429 11.79 35.47 -10.27
N ASN A 430 11.59 35.44 -8.95
CA ASN A 430 11.48 36.58 -8.03
C ASN A 430 10.15 37.38 -7.97
N ALA A 431 9.20 36.91 -7.16
CA ALA A 431 8.46 37.76 -6.22
C ALA A 431 8.65 37.25 -4.77
N LEU A 432 8.44 35.96 -4.48
CA LEU A 432 8.69 35.34 -3.17
C LEU A 432 10.15 35.50 -2.71
N LYS A 433 11.11 35.46 -3.64
CA LYS A 433 12.54 35.70 -3.35
C LYS A 433 12.86 37.18 -3.06
N GLN A 434 11.99 38.10 -3.47
CA GLN A 434 12.02 39.51 -3.05
C GLN A 434 11.28 39.70 -1.72
N ALA A 435 10.11 39.07 -1.52
CA ALA A 435 9.38 39.10 -0.26
C ALA A 435 10.21 38.52 0.91
N PHE A 436 10.93 37.41 0.70
CA PHE A 436 11.89 36.89 1.70
C PHE A 436 13.13 37.77 1.88
N LYS A 437 13.53 38.56 0.88
CA LYS A 437 14.58 39.59 1.07
C LYS A 437 14.04 40.76 1.89
N GLN A 438 12.86 41.28 1.57
CA GLN A 438 12.20 42.37 2.29
C GLN A 438 11.85 41.96 3.72
N SER A 439 11.38 40.73 3.95
CA SER A 439 11.20 40.17 5.29
C SER A 439 12.52 40.10 6.08
N ARG A 440 13.64 39.72 5.45
CA ARG A 440 14.98 39.80 6.07
C ARG A 440 15.53 41.22 6.24
N GLN A 441 14.96 42.23 5.57
CA GLN A 441 15.32 43.64 5.72
C GLN A 441 14.41 44.35 6.76
N ASN A 442 13.20 43.84 6.98
CA ASN A 442 12.25 44.34 7.97
C ASN A 442 12.31 43.58 9.31
N SER A 443 13.01 42.44 9.36
CA SER A 443 13.36 41.75 10.60
C SER A 443 14.40 42.56 11.37
N SER A 444 14.19 42.75 12.67
CA SER A 444 15.23 43.23 13.58
C SER A 444 16.40 42.21 13.67
N ASP A 445 17.58 42.69 14.07
CA ASP A 445 18.85 41.96 13.94
C ASP A 445 18.92 40.58 14.59
N LEU A 446 18.05 40.29 15.57
CA LEU A 446 18.04 39.02 16.29
C LEU A 446 17.58 37.82 15.45
N ASP A 447 16.81 38.03 14.37
CA ASP A 447 16.20 36.95 13.57
C ASP A 447 16.64 36.90 12.09
N LYS A 448 17.84 37.41 11.78
CA LYS A 448 18.53 37.25 10.48
C LYS A 448 18.92 35.78 10.12
N LYS A 449 18.24 34.76 10.66
CA LYS A 449 18.49 33.34 10.37
C LYS A 449 18.20 33.01 8.90
N ARG A 450 19.15 32.34 8.26
CA ARG A 450 18.97 31.76 6.93
C ARG A 450 18.21 30.44 7.04
N MET A 451 17.63 30.00 5.92
CA MET A 451 16.83 28.77 5.87
C MET A 451 17.66 27.58 6.36
N SER A 452 17.03 26.71 7.17
CA SER A 452 17.62 25.44 7.60
C SER A 452 17.74 24.46 6.44
N SER A 453 18.54 23.40 6.60
CA SER A 453 18.62 22.32 5.60
C SER A 453 17.23 21.76 5.25
N LEU A 454 16.36 21.58 6.24
CA LEU A 454 14.97 21.12 6.05
C LEU A 454 14.03 22.19 5.48
N GLY A 455 14.23 23.47 5.81
CA GLY A 455 13.47 24.58 5.21
C GLY A 455 13.78 24.73 3.72
N ASP A 456 15.04 24.54 3.33
CA ASP A 456 15.47 24.45 1.93
C ASP A 456 14.94 23.17 1.27
N GLN A 457 14.99 22.01 1.94
CA GLN A 457 14.39 20.76 1.42
C GLN A 457 12.89 20.91 1.12
N ALA A 458 12.13 21.53 2.02
CA ALA A 458 10.72 21.81 1.81
C ALA A 458 10.50 22.78 0.64
N TRP A 459 11.32 23.83 0.52
CA TRP A 459 11.26 24.79 -0.58
C TRP A 459 11.60 24.17 -1.96
N TYR A 460 12.51 23.19 -2.02
CA TYR A 460 12.80 22.44 -3.25
C TYR A 460 11.72 21.39 -3.60
N ALA A 461 10.89 20.97 -2.63
CA ALA A 461 9.84 19.98 -2.84
C ALA A 461 8.44 20.58 -3.06
N ASP A 462 8.22 21.85 -2.67
CA ASP A 462 6.95 22.53 -2.85
C ASP A 462 6.61 22.75 -4.34
N LEU A 463 5.42 22.30 -4.72
CA LEU A 463 4.85 22.47 -6.07
C LEU A 463 3.79 23.59 -6.11
N GLY A 464 3.49 24.23 -4.97
CA GLY A 464 2.28 25.02 -4.75
C GLY A 464 2.30 26.47 -5.22
N TYR A 465 3.47 27.08 -5.42
CA TYR A 465 3.60 28.51 -5.74
C TYR A 465 4.57 28.80 -6.90
N TYR A 466 4.16 28.44 -8.11
CA TYR A 466 4.81 28.88 -9.34
C TYR A 466 4.24 30.22 -9.81
N GLU A 467 5.06 31.27 -9.81
CA GLU A 467 4.72 32.64 -10.27
C GLU A 467 4.63 32.78 -11.81
N LYS A 468 4.53 31.66 -12.53
CA LYS A 468 4.54 31.59 -13.99
C LYS A 468 3.66 30.44 -14.48
N ASP A 469 3.21 30.57 -15.72
CA ASP A 469 2.61 29.48 -16.50
C ASP A 469 3.63 28.35 -16.74
N VAL A 470 3.76 27.44 -15.79
CA VAL A 470 4.53 26.20 -15.97
C VAL A 470 3.74 25.31 -16.93
N PRO A 471 4.34 24.81 -18.04
CA PRO A 471 3.64 23.96 -18.98
C PRO A 471 3.05 22.73 -18.28
N LEU A 472 1.82 22.35 -18.63
CA LEU A 472 1.14 21.18 -18.05
C LEU A 472 1.99 19.91 -18.14
N ALA A 473 2.76 19.75 -19.22
CA ALA A 473 3.70 18.65 -19.40
C ALA A 473 4.85 18.64 -18.37
N ASP A 474 5.40 19.80 -18.00
CA ASP A 474 6.43 19.92 -16.96
C ASP A 474 5.86 19.57 -15.57
N ILE A 475 4.64 20.02 -15.24
CA ILE A 475 3.94 19.65 -14.00
C ILE A 475 3.67 18.14 -13.97
N LEU A 476 3.11 17.57 -15.04
CA LEU A 476 2.87 16.12 -15.14
C LEU A 476 4.18 15.31 -15.02
N THR A 477 5.29 15.85 -15.53
CA THR A 477 6.61 15.21 -15.41
C THR A 477 7.06 15.20 -13.95
N LEU A 478 6.99 16.33 -13.23
CA LEU A 478 7.30 16.43 -11.80
C LEU A 478 6.44 15.48 -10.95
N MET A 479 5.14 15.37 -11.23
CA MET A 479 4.25 14.44 -10.52
C MET A 479 4.54 12.97 -10.88
N SER A 480 5.02 12.67 -12.09
CA SER A 480 5.46 11.33 -12.49
C SER A 480 6.85 10.92 -11.95
N THR A 481 7.50 11.74 -11.11
CA THR A 481 8.85 11.48 -10.56
C THR A 481 9.04 10.05 -10.02
N GLN A 482 8.08 9.52 -9.24
CA GLN A 482 8.20 8.17 -8.68
C GLN A 482 8.14 7.07 -9.76
N ARG A 483 7.36 7.28 -10.84
CA ARG A 483 7.35 6.38 -11.99
C ARG A 483 8.68 6.44 -12.75
N LEU A 484 9.15 7.64 -13.09
CA LEU A 484 10.40 7.84 -13.83
C LEU A 484 11.62 7.26 -13.07
N ARG A 485 11.64 7.37 -11.74
CA ARG A 485 12.64 6.69 -10.89
C ARG A 485 12.50 5.17 -10.96
N CYS A 486 11.28 4.63 -10.92
CA CYS A 486 11.02 3.19 -11.04
C CYS A 486 11.51 2.64 -12.40
N GLU A 487 11.21 3.35 -13.49
CA GLU A 487 11.61 3.04 -14.87
C GLU A 487 13.15 3.06 -15.02
N ALA A 488 13.84 3.99 -14.34
CA ALA A 488 15.30 4.02 -14.22
C ALA A 488 15.91 2.94 -13.28
N GLY A 489 15.09 2.06 -12.70
CA GLY A 489 15.54 0.92 -11.87
C GLY A 489 15.75 1.23 -10.39
N TYR A 490 15.07 2.24 -9.84
CA TYR A 490 15.11 2.60 -8.41
C TYR A 490 14.49 1.48 -7.55
N LEU A 491 15.35 0.66 -6.95
CA LEU A 491 15.04 -0.62 -6.29
C LEU A 491 15.91 -0.78 -5.02
N MET A 492 16.29 -2.00 -4.64
CA MET A 492 17.06 -2.28 -3.41
C MET A 492 18.59 -2.12 -3.56
N ASP A 493 19.08 -1.31 -4.52
CA ASP A 493 20.51 -0.99 -4.68
C ASP A 493 20.80 0.48 -4.35
N PRO A 494 21.28 0.79 -3.14
CA PRO A 494 21.60 2.15 -2.72
C PRO A 494 22.58 2.88 -3.66
N SER A 495 23.45 2.15 -4.36
CA SER A 495 24.47 2.72 -5.24
C SER A 495 23.83 3.29 -6.50
N LYS A 496 22.84 2.59 -7.06
CA LYS A 496 22.03 3.07 -8.20
C LYS A 496 21.06 4.16 -7.77
N ASN A 497 20.37 3.97 -6.65
CA ASN A 497 19.39 4.93 -6.14
C ASN A 497 20.00 6.33 -5.94
N LYS A 498 21.23 6.38 -5.45
CA LYS A 498 22.03 7.60 -5.27
C LYS A 498 22.41 8.32 -6.57
N ALA A 499 22.52 7.60 -7.70
CA ALA A 499 22.75 8.19 -9.01
C ALA A 499 21.44 8.66 -9.67
N ILE A 500 20.40 7.84 -9.58
CA ILE A 500 19.04 8.14 -10.08
C ILE A 500 18.49 9.43 -9.44
N VAL A 501 18.72 9.62 -8.14
CA VAL A 501 18.27 10.79 -7.36
C VAL A 501 19.34 11.90 -7.36
N SER A 502 19.89 12.18 -8.54
CA SER A 502 20.78 13.32 -8.76
C SER A 502 20.07 14.67 -8.56
N ASP A 503 18.73 14.69 -8.50
CA ASP A 503 17.89 15.88 -8.25
C ASP A 503 17.89 16.41 -6.81
N SER A 504 18.33 15.63 -5.82
CA SER A 504 18.17 15.98 -4.40
C SER A 504 19.40 15.61 -3.55
N HIS A 505 20.10 16.61 -3.03
CA HIS A 505 21.31 16.41 -2.24
C HIS A 505 21.04 15.79 -0.85
N TRP A 506 19.85 16.02 -0.29
CA TRP A 506 19.37 15.35 0.92
C TRP A 506 19.18 13.85 0.68
N LEU A 507 18.50 13.48 -0.41
CA LEU A 507 18.28 12.08 -0.76
C LEU A 507 19.57 11.36 -1.20
N GLN A 508 20.52 12.05 -1.86
CA GLN A 508 21.86 11.52 -2.06
C GLN A 508 22.60 11.27 -0.74
N SER A 509 22.44 12.15 0.24
CA SER A 509 23.08 12.03 1.56
C SER A 509 22.46 10.89 2.38
N PHE A 510 21.13 10.72 2.28
CA PHE A 510 20.37 9.60 2.81
C PHE A 510 20.81 8.27 2.18
N TRP A 511 20.78 8.15 0.85
CA TRP A 511 21.22 6.93 0.16
C TRP A 511 22.71 6.65 0.37
N ALA A 512 23.58 7.65 0.55
CA ALA A 512 24.97 7.45 0.95
C ALA A 512 25.14 6.95 2.40
N TRP A 513 24.15 7.16 3.28
CA TRP A 513 24.10 6.52 4.59
C TRP A 513 23.62 5.06 4.46
N VAL A 514 22.54 4.81 3.70
CA VAL A 514 22.02 3.44 3.47
C VAL A 514 23.06 2.56 2.73
N GLU A 515 23.73 3.10 1.71
CA GLU A 515 24.86 2.46 1.00
C GLU A 515 25.95 2.01 1.98
N ARG A 516 26.29 2.86 2.95
CA ARG A 516 27.26 2.55 4.01
C ARG A 516 26.74 1.46 4.93
N ALA A 517 25.51 1.59 5.44
CA ALA A 517 24.91 0.61 6.35
C ALA A 517 24.82 -0.78 5.70
N THR A 518 24.40 -0.87 4.43
CA THR A 518 24.35 -2.13 3.67
C THR A 518 25.72 -2.70 3.38
N LYS A 519 26.73 -1.89 3.04
CA LYS A 519 28.12 -2.38 2.86
C LYS A 519 28.72 -2.90 4.18
N ILE A 520 28.47 -2.20 5.29
CA ILE A 520 28.88 -2.61 6.63
C ILE A 520 28.21 -3.93 7.04
N SER A 521 26.91 -4.08 6.80
CA SER A 521 26.14 -5.29 7.11
C SER A 521 26.60 -6.49 6.26
N ARG A 522 26.76 -6.32 4.94
CA ARG A 522 27.25 -7.38 4.03
C ARG A 522 28.64 -7.90 4.40
N ASN A 523 29.49 -7.06 4.98
CA ASN A 523 30.85 -7.44 5.40
C ASN A 523 30.90 -8.12 6.79
N GLY A 524 29.77 -8.21 7.52
CA GLY A 524 29.79 -8.61 8.94
C GLY A 524 30.53 -7.60 9.84
N ASN A 525 30.71 -6.35 9.39
CA ASN A 525 31.57 -5.42 10.11
C ASN A 525 30.98 -5.02 11.47
N MET A 526 29.66 -4.93 11.61
CA MET A 526 28.95 -4.59 12.86
C MET A 526 28.38 -5.81 13.63
N THR A 527 28.76 -7.04 13.25
CA THR A 527 28.45 -8.24 14.04
C THR A 527 29.63 -8.56 14.98
N GLN A 528 29.35 -8.72 16.28
CA GLN A 528 30.35 -9.06 17.29
C GLN A 528 29.64 -9.75 18.46
N ASP A 529 30.30 -10.71 19.12
CA ASP A 529 29.83 -11.35 20.37
C ASP A 529 28.36 -11.84 20.30
N ASN A 530 28.00 -12.47 19.18
CA ASN A 530 26.66 -12.94 18.80
C ASN A 530 25.57 -11.86 18.64
N LEU A 531 25.92 -10.57 18.52
CA LEU A 531 24.96 -9.48 18.35
C LEU A 531 25.18 -8.73 17.01
N ASP A 532 24.11 -8.53 16.22
CA ASP A 532 24.12 -7.75 14.97
C ASP A 532 23.71 -6.28 15.20
N LEU A 533 24.69 -5.36 15.20
CA LEU A 533 24.47 -3.92 15.35
C LEU A 533 24.24 -3.19 14.01
N SER A 534 23.99 -3.92 12.91
CA SER A 534 23.71 -3.33 11.59
C SER A 534 22.46 -2.42 11.57
N TYR A 535 22.49 -1.39 10.72
CA TYR A 535 21.39 -0.46 10.43
C TYR A 535 20.89 0.40 11.62
N ILE A 536 21.58 0.41 12.76
CA ILE A 536 21.31 1.27 13.92
C ILE A 536 21.94 2.66 13.72
N GLY A 537 21.23 3.72 14.11
CA GLY A 537 21.72 5.10 14.08
C GLY A 537 22.47 5.54 15.35
N VAL A 538 22.98 6.77 15.34
CA VAL A 538 23.76 7.34 16.46
C VAL A 538 22.98 7.37 17.78
N CYS A 539 21.66 7.59 17.77
CA CYS A 539 20.88 7.63 19.00
C CYS A 539 20.87 6.27 19.73
N GLY A 540 20.62 5.18 19.01
CA GLY A 540 20.62 3.82 19.57
C GLY A 540 22.01 3.33 20.00
N LEU A 541 23.07 3.72 19.28
CA LEU A 541 24.46 3.39 19.61
C LEU A 541 25.02 4.21 20.78
N TRP A 542 24.52 5.43 21.00
CA TRP A 542 24.92 6.28 22.12
C TRP A 542 24.17 5.94 23.42
N THR A 543 22.86 5.70 23.33
CA THR A 543 22.00 5.41 24.49
C THR A 543 21.90 3.93 24.85
N GLU A 544 22.56 3.06 24.06
CA GLU A 544 22.48 1.59 24.13
C GLU A 544 21.05 1.00 24.06
N SER A 545 20.07 1.82 23.68
CA SER A 545 18.66 1.45 23.54
C SER A 545 18.42 0.64 22.26
N ILE A 546 18.74 -0.65 22.32
CA ILE A 546 18.78 -1.57 21.19
C ILE A 546 17.88 -2.79 21.46
N TYR A 547 16.97 -3.08 20.54
CA TYR A 547 16.09 -4.25 20.63
C TYR A 547 16.85 -5.52 20.21
N THR A 548 17.14 -6.41 21.15
CA THR A 548 18.10 -7.50 20.95
C THR A 548 17.53 -8.78 20.34
N LYS A 549 16.22 -9.08 20.45
CA LYS A 549 15.67 -10.42 20.15
C LYS A 549 16.00 -10.95 18.76
N ASN A 550 15.82 -10.14 17.71
CA ASN A 550 16.14 -10.51 16.32
C ASN A 550 17.56 -10.10 15.89
N ARG A 551 18.41 -9.69 16.86
CA ARG A 551 19.82 -9.33 16.64
C ARG A 551 20.77 -10.34 17.27
N THR A 552 20.30 -11.19 18.18
CA THR A 552 21.07 -12.30 18.76
C THR A 552 21.20 -13.46 17.77
N LEU A 553 22.43 -13.77 17.37
CA LEU A 553 22.81 -14.85 16.45
C LEU A 553 23.14 -16.17 17.19
N GLY A 554 22.96 -16.22 18.51
CA GLY A 554 23.28 -17.37 19.36
C GLY A 554 22.60 -17.32 20.73
N PRO A 555 22.73 -18.37 21.55
CA PRO A 555 21.95 -18.55 22.78
C PRO A 555 22.41 -17.70 23.98
N VAL A 556 23.51 -16.95 23.85
CA VAL A 556 24.03 -16.05 24.90
C VAL A 556 23.91 -14.61 24.40
N SER A 557 23.11 -13.79 25.10
CA SER A 557 23.06 -12.35 24.87
C SER A 557 24.26 -11.68 25.52
N ALA A 558 25.21 -11.19 24.72
CA ALA A 558 26.29 -10.35 25.23
C ALA A 558 25.77 -8.98 25.74
N ASN A 559 26.55 -8.34 26.60
CA ASN A 559 26.31 -6.96 27.03
C ASN A 559 26.63 -5.99 25.88
N VAL A 560 25.77 -4.99 25.67
CA VAL A 560 25.88 -4.05 24.54
C VAL A 560 27.15 -3.21 24.63
N ALA A 561 27.47 -2.67 25.81
CA ALA A 561 28.69 -1.90 26.05
C ALA A 561 29.97 -2.72 25.75
N GLU A 562 30.08 -3.93 26.31
CA GLU A 562 31.21 -4.84 26.08
C GLU A 562 31.36 -5.21 24.60
N THR A 563 30.23 -5.48 23.92
CA THR A 563 30.20 -5.74 22.47
C THR A 563 30.71 -4.53 21.68
N ILE A 564 30.32 -3.30 22.07
CA ILE A 564 30.79 -2.06 21.43
C ILE A 564 32.30 -1.87 21.63
N GLU A 565 32.85 -2.11 22.83
CA GLU A 565 34.30 -2.04 23.04
C GLU A 565 35.08 -3.11 22.25
N SER A 566 34.56 -4.33 22.22
CA SER A 566 35.10 -5.47 21.47
C SER A 566 35.15 -5.15 19.97
N LEU A 567 34.05 -4.59 19.46
CA LEU A 567 33.88 -4.14 18.08
C LEU A 567 34.80 -2.97 17.71
N VAL A 568 34.93 -1.95 18.57
CA VAL A 568 35.82 -0.79 18.35
C VAL A 568 37.29 -1.23 18.30
N ARG A 569 37.68 -2.19 19.15
CA ARG A 569 39.00 -2.83 19.11
C ARG A 569 39.22 -3.60 17.80
N ARG A 570 38.28 -4.46 17.39
CA ARG A 570 38.40 -5.25 16.14
C ARG A 570 38.45 -4.38 14.88
N LEU A 571 37.68 -3.29 14.84
CA LEU A 571 37.62 -2.37 13.69
C LEU A 571 38.76 -1.33 13.67
N ASN A 572 39.65 -1.31 14.68
CA ASN A 572 40.77 -0.36 14.81
C ASN A 572 40.37 1.11 14.56
N ILE A 573 39.24 1.53 15.14
CA ILE A 573 38.68 2.86 14.87
C ILE A 573 39.59 3.94 15.47
N PRO A 574 39.95 5.01 14.72
CA PRO A 574 40.81 6.08 15.25
C PRO A 574 40.30 6.69 16.55
N ARG A 575 41.22 6.99 17.49
CA ARG A 575 40.88 7.71 18.73
C ARG A 575 40.51 9.16 18.42
N VAL A 576 39.46 9.65 19.08
CA VAL A 576 38.97 11.02 18.90
C VAL A 576 39.88 12.00 19.65
N LYS A 577 40.35 13.05 18.97
CA LYS A 577 40.93 14.24 19.61
C LYS A 577 39.77 15.13 20.05
N GLY A 578 39.56 15.31 21.36
CA GLY A 578 38.39 15.99 21.91
C GLY A 578 38.40 16.06 23.44
N SER A 579 37.22 16.32 24.01
CA SER A 579 36.96 16.40 25.45
C SER A 579 37.17 15.06 26.19
N PRO A 580 37.47 15.08 27.52
CA PRO A 580 37.41 13.88 28.33
C PRO A 580 35.99 13.29 28.34
N THR A 581 35.90 11.97 28.30
CA THR A 581 34.64 11.21 28.16
C THR A 581 34.81 9.84 28.81
N GLN A 582 33.74 9.33 29.42
CA GLN A 582 33.71 7.97 29.96
C GLN A 582 33.39 6.96 28.86
N TYR A 583 32.55 7.34 27.89
CA TYR A 583 32.01 6.48 26.84
C TYR A 583 32.82 6.55 25.53
N THR A 584 34.15 6.35 25.64
CA THR A 584 35.09 6.47 24.51
C THR A 584 34.69 5.59 23.31
N ALA A 585 34.39 4.31 23.55
CA ALA A 585 34.00 3.35 22.51
C ALA A 585 32.68 3.75 21.82
N ASN A 586 31.66 4.17 22.58
CA ASN A 586 30.35 4.58 22.06
C ASN A 586 30.50 5.81 21.14
N ARG A 587 31.35 6.78 21.48
CA ARG A 587 31.67 7.91 20.58
C ARG A 587 32.35 7.45 19.29
N GLN A 588 33.31 6.52 19.39
CA GLN A 588 34.04 6.00 18.23
C GLN A 588 33.12 5.22 17.28
N ILE A 589 32.23 4.36 17.79
CA ILE A 589 31.30 3.60 16.93
C ILE A 589 30.21 4.49 16.31
N CYS A 590 29.73 5.52 17.03
CA CYS A 590 28.80 6.51 16.49
C CYS A 590 29.43 7.34 15.35
N LEU A 591 30.70 7.73 15.49
CA LEU A 591 31.42 8.40 14.40
C LEU A 591 31.69 7.45 13.22
N HIS A 592 31.91 6.15 13.47
CA HIS A 592 32.09 5.16 12.40
C HIS A 592 30.80 4.92 11.60
N SER A 593 29.65 4.74 12.27
CA SER A 593 28.35 4.53 11.61
C SER A 593 27.90 5.76 10.81
N ALA A 594 28.08 6.98 11.36
CA ALA A 594 27.86 8.23 10.63
C ALA A 594 28.84 8.43 9.45
N GLY A 595 30.00 7.75 9.45
CA GLY A 595 31.05 7.88 8.44
C GLY A 595 31.95 9.11 8.61
N LEU A 596 32.16 9.51 9.86
CA LEU A 596 32.91 10.70 10.30
C LEU A 596 34.13 10.36 11.18
N ALA A 597 34.38 9.08 11.45
CA ALA A 597 35.59 8.57 12.10
C ALA A 597 36.74 8.45 11.08
N TRP A 598 37.38 9.57 10.74
CA TRP A 598 38.53 9.61 9.82
C TRP A 598 39.87 9.50 10.57
N SER A 599 40.84 8.80 9.96
CA SER A 599 42.26 8.97 10.27
C SER A 599 42.80 10.30 9.71
N TYR A 600 44.05 10.66 10.03
CA TYR A 600 44.71 11.83 9.46
C TYR A 600 44.88 11.70 7.93
N ASP A 601 45.32 10.53 7.47
CA ASP A 601 45.63 10.27 6.06
C ASP A 601 44.35 10.20 5.22
N GLU A 602 43.29 9.58 5.76
CA GLU A 602 41.95 9.60 5.16
C GLU A 602 41.41 11.02 5.03
N LEU A 603 41.55 11.84 6.08
CA LEU A 603 41.14 13.24 6.06
C LEU A 603 41.94 14.04 5.02
N GLU A 604 43.24 13.82 4.89
CA GLU A 604 44.05 14.50 3.87
C GLU A 604 43.63 14.08 2.45
N ILE A 605 43.31 12.80 2.22
CA ILE A 605 42.78 12.30 0.94
C ILE A 605 41.40 12.92 0.65
N ILE A 606 40.51 12.99 1.63
CA ILE A 606 39.18 13.62 1.52
C ILE A 606 39.31 15.11 1.17
N VAL A 607 40.21 15.83 1.86
CA VAL A 607 40.43 17.26 1.62
C VAL A 607 41.08 17.53 0.27
N LYS A 608 42.10 16.74 -0.14
CA LYS A 608 42.68 16.81 -1.50
C LYS A 608 41.60 16.59 -2.57
N ARG A 609 40.69 15.62 -2.38
CA ARG A 609 39.57 15.35 -3.29
C ARG A 609 38.56 16.50 -3.36
N LEU A 610 38.14 17.05 -2.23
CA LEU A 610 37.20 18.17 -2.18
C LEU A 610 37.80 19.46 -2.76
N VAL A 611 39.09 19.72 -2.53
CA VAL A 611 39.83 20.82 -3.15
C VAL A 611 39.91 20.66 -4.68
N ALA A 612 40.11 19.44 -5.18
CA ALA A 612 40.05 19.14 -6.62
C ALA A 612 38.64 19.29 -7.23
N GLN A 613 37.59 19.17 -6.40
CA GLN A 613 36.19 19.45 -6.77
C GLN A 613 35.79 20.93 -6.53
N ASN A 614 36.75 21.82 -6.29
CA ASN A 614 36.57 23.24 -5.91
C ASN A 614 35.72 23.48 -4.64
N GLN A 615 35.43 22.45 -3.83
CA GLN A 615 34.66 22.54 -2.57
C GLN A 615 35.57 22.94 -1.39
N HIS A 616 36.31 24.05 -1.53
CA HIS A 616 37.35 24.49 -0.58
C HIS A 616 36.81 24.78 0.83
N THR A 617 35.63 25.40 0.93
CA THR A 617 34.92 25.72 2.19
C THR A 617 34.64 24.46 3.00
N LYS A 618 33.97 23.49 2.37
CA LYS A 618 33.66 22.17 2.94
C LYS A 618 34.94 21.42 3.34
N ALA A 619 35.96 21.41 2.48
CA ALA A 619 37.24 20.79 2.78
C ALA A 619 37.89 21.38 4.06
N ALA A 620 37.88 22.71 4.19
CA ALA A 620 38.39 23.41 5.36
C ALA A 620 37.55 23.17 6.63
N ALA A 621 36.22 23.12 6.49
CA ALA A 621 35.30 22.87 7.61
C ALA A 621 35.52 21.47 8.20
N LEU A 622 35.61 20.42 7.36
CA LEU A 622 35.89 19.06 7.83
C LEU A 622 37.25 18.96 8.55
N ALA A 623 38.27 19.66 8.06
CA ALA A 623 39.58 19.73 8.70
C ALA A 623 39.55 20.47 10.05
N ILE A 624 38.77 21.55 10.17
CA ILE A 624 38.55 22.28 11.44
C ILE A 624 37.78 21.43 12.44
N ILE A 625 36.71 20.73 12.02
CA ILE A 625 35.95 19.79 12.86
C ILE A 625 36.85 18.68 13.42
N ALA A 626 37.89 18.28 12.67
CA ALA A 626 38.89 17.29 13.07
C ALA A 626 40.11 17.84 13.84
N MET A 627 40.11 19.12 14.23
CA MET A 627 41.21 19.88 14.87
C MET A 627 42.45 20.17 13.99
N GLU A 628 42.46 19.77 12.72
CA GLU A 628 43.62 19.89 11.84
C GLU A 628 43.72 21.26 11.15
N ARG A 629 43.87 22.33 11.95
CA ARG A 629 43.96 23.74 11.49
C ARG A 629 44.99 23.96 10.37
N LYS A 630 46.15 23.29 10.43
CA LYS A 630 47.20 23.35 9.38
C LYS A 630 46.71 22.84 8.01
N LEU A 631 45.80 21.86 8.02
CA LEU A 631 45.24 21.21 6.84
C LEU A 631 44.06 22.00 6.28
N ALA A 632 43.24 22.60 7.14
CA ALA A 632 42.22 23.58 6.75
C ALA A 632 42.83 24.81 6.05
N TYR A 633 43.91 25.37 6.61
CA TYR A 633 44.64 26.49 6.01
C TYR A 633 45.18 26.17 4.60
N LYS A 634 45.75 24.97 4.42
CA LYS A 634 46.18 24.48 3.09
C LYS A 634 45.03 24.38 2.09
N ALA A 635 43.84 23.94 2.52
CA ALA A 635 42.68 23.79 1.64
C ALA A 635 42.16 25.13 1.09
N LEU A 636 42.15 26.17 1.93
CA LEU A 636 41.71 27.52 1.56
C LEU A 636 42.77 28.33 0.80
N ARG A 637 44.07 28.05 0.99
CA ARG A 637 45.17 28.73 0.28
C ARG A 637 45.60 28.01 -1.00
N SER A 638 44.74 27.18 -1.59
CA SER A 638 45.00 26.54 -2.89
C SER A 638 45.03 27.56 -4.05
N LYS A 639 45.66 27.20 -5.18
CA LYS A 639 45.83 28.10 -6.34
C LYS A 639 44.50 28.63 -6.91
N ASN A 640 43.41 27.87 -6.79
CA ASN A 640 42.11 28.20 -7.36
C ASN A 640 41.21 29.02 -6.40
N ALA A 641 41.66 29.28 -5.17
CA ALA A 641 40.82 29.91 -4.16
C ALA A 641 40.57 31.41 -4.43
N SER A 642 39.33 31.85 -4.21
CA SER A 642 38.92 33.26 -4.26
C SER A 642 39.61 34.10 -3.18
N GLN A 643 39.51 35.43 -3.29
CA GLN A 643 40.02 36.34 -2.27
C GLN A 643 39.31 36.17 -0.91
N SER A 644 37.98 35.97 -0.91
CA SER A 644 37.20 35.70 0.31
C SER A 644 37.64 34.42 1.03
N LEU A 645 38.01 33.36 0.31
CA LEU A 645 38.57 32.14 0.90
C LEU A 645 39.96 32.35 1.52
N LYS A 646 40.77 33.25 0.95
CA LYS A 646 42.08 33.64 1.51
C LYS A 646 41.92 34.48 2.78
N MET A 647 40.95 35.39 2.82
CA MET A 647 40.58 36.11 4.05
C MET A 647 40.08 35.16 5.14
N LEU A 648 39.25 34.17 4.80
CA LEU A 648 38.82 33.11 5.72
C LEU A 648 40.02 32.31 6.26
N ALA A 649 41.01 32.01 5.41
CA ALA A 649 42.26 31.35 5.82
C ALA A 649 43.09 32.21 6.80
N MET A 650 43.07 33.53 6.65
CA MET A 650 43.70 34.48 7.57
C MET A 650 42.95 34.55 8.90
N ALA A 651 41.61 34.58 8.90
CA ALA A 651 40.81 34.54 10.13
C ALA A 651 41.09 33.27 10.96
N ILE A 652 41.17 32.10 10.32
CA ILE A 652 41.55 30.83 10.98
C ILE A 652 42.98 30.86 11.57
N ALA A 653 43.88 31.64 10.97
CA ALA A 653 45.28 31.76 11.42
C ALA A 653 45.46 32.79 12.54
N GLY A 654 44.69 33.88 12.52
CA GLY A 654 44.68 34.91 13.56
C GLY A 654 43.83 34.56 14.79
N ALA A 655 42.92 33.60 14.68
CA ALA A 655 42.06 33.16 15.78
C ALA A 655 42.87 32.83 17.06
N PRO A 656 42.57 33.46 18.21
CA PRO A 656 43.35 33.30 19.42
C PRO A 656 43.41 31.83 19.86
N LYS A 657 44.61 31.34 20.16
CA LYS A 657 44.75 30.06 20.86
C LYS A 657 44.23 30.28 22.29
N ARG A 658 43.19 29.57 22.70
CA ARG A 658 42.92 29.36 24.13
C ARG A 658 44.21 28.82 24.78
N LYS A 659 44.88 29.62 25.61
CA LYS A 659 45.66 29.09 26.74
C LYS A 659 44.69 28.26 27.59
N HIS A 660 45.21 27.28 28.32
CA HIS A 660 44.43 26.74 29.44
C HIS A 660 44.21 27.87 30.46
N SER A 661 43.13 27.78 31.23
CA SER A 661 42.93 28.67 32.38
C SER A 661 44.08 28.53 33.39
N ASP A 662 44.25 29.58 34.20
CA ASP A 662 44.84 29.61 35.55
C ASP A 662 45.94 30.69 35.75
N GLU A 663 46.31 31.45 34.71
CA GLU A 663 47.05 32.72 34.87
C GLU A 663 46.08 33.91 34.81
N VAL A 664 45.94 34.62 35.93
CA VAL A 664 45.37 35.98 35.98
C VAL A 664 46.48 36.95 35.57
N ASP A 665 46.31 37.65 34.45
CA ASP A 665 47.22 38.70 34.00
C ASP A 665 46.45 39.88 33.43
N THR A 666 47.02 41.08 33.49
CA THR A 666 46.32 42.34 33.25
C THR A 666 46.19 42.66 31.75
N THR A 667 44.97 42.64 31.22
CA THR A 667 44.69 43.07 29.84
C THR A 667 44.84 44.58 29.67
N THR A 668 45.74 44.99 28.79
CA THR A 668 45.90 46.37 28.32
C THR A 668 44.75 46.79 27.39
N GLY A 669 44.42 48.08 27.37
CA GLY A 669 43.28 48.61 26.60
C GLY A 669 43.42 48.47 25.07
N ASP A 670 44.64 48.40 24.54
CA ASP A 670 44.85 48.13 23.10
C ASP A 670 44.35 46.72 22.68
N ASP A 671 44.31 45.76 23.60
CA ASP A 671 43.91 44.38 23.30
C ASP A 671 42.38 44.19 23.20
N SER A 672 41.58 45.06 23.82
CA SER A 672 40.11 45.04 23.64
C SER A 672 39.71 45.55 22.27
N ASP A 673 40.25 46.71 21.88
CA ASP A 673 39.83 47.41 20.67
C ASP A 673 40.21 46.60 19.41
N ALA A 674 41.41 45.98 19.41
CA ALA A 674 41.83 45.05 18.37
C ALA A 674 41.00 43.75 18.30
N GLN A 675 40.39 43.33 19.41
CA GLN A 675 39.55 42.13 19.49
C GLN A 675 38.11 42.41 19.01
N ASP A 676 37.61 43.64 19.18
CA ASP A 676 36.31 44.08 18.65
C ASP A 676 36.39 44.44 17.15
N ASP A 677 37.44 45.14 16.69
CA ASP A 677 37.72 45.33 15.25
C ASP A 677 37.79 43.99 14.49
N TRP A 678 38.38 42.98 15.12
CA TRP A 678 38.42 41.60 14.60
C TRP A 678 37.04 40.92 14.62
N ALA A 679 36.21 41.19 15.63
CA ALA A 679 34.85 40.65 15.73
C ALA A 679 33.89 41.25 14.69
N ASP A 680 34.09 42.52 14.31
CA ASP A 680 33.31 43.24 13.31
C ASP A 680 33.76 42.97 11.87
N THR A 681 35.06 42.88 11.61
CA THR A 681 35.56 42.40 10.30
C THR A 681 35.12 40.95 10.02
N ILE A 682 34.99 40.11 11.05
CA ILE A 682 34.37 38.78 10.94
C ILE A 682 32.84 38.87 10.75
N ALA A 683 32.15 39.81 11.40
CA ALA A 683 30.70 39.99 11.24
C ALA A 683 30.35 40.39 9.79
N SER A 684 31.06 41.38 9.23
CA SER A 684 30.94 41.80 7.83
C SER A 684 31.18 40.63 6.87
N LEU A 685 32.25 39.86 7.06
CA LEU A 685 32.56 38.68 6.23
C LEU A 685 31.48 37.57 6.33
N ALA A 686 30.77 37.46 7.46
CA ALA A 686 29.68 36.50 7.66
C ALA A 686 28.36 36.88 6.95
N GLU A 687 28.14 38.17 6.66
CA GLU A 687 26.99 38.61 5.84
C GLU A 687 27.19 38.23 4.37
N ASP A 688 28.38 38.42 3.79
CA ASP A 688 28.69 38.06 2.40
C ASP A 688 28.70 36.55 2.11
N LEU A 689 29.17 35.72 3.06
CA LEU A 689 29.35 34.29 2.84
C LEU A 689 28.03 33.51 2.83
N THR A 690 27.55 33.14 1.65
CA THR A 690 26.34 32.32 1.45
C THR A 690 26.49 30.85 1.82
N ASP A 691 27.71 30.32 1.84
CA ASP A 691 28.02 28.90 2.05
C ASP A 691 27.90 28.48 3.54
N PRO A 692 27.12 27.43 3.88
CA PRO A 692 26.96 26.98 5.26
C PRO A 692 28.25 26.42 5.90
N TYR A 693 29.18 25.86 5.11
CA TYR A 693 30.47 25.39 5.64
C TYR A 693 31.40 26.56 5.97
N ALA A 694 31.32 27.66 5.21
CA ALA A 694 32.10 28.87 5.50
C ALA A 694 31.56 29.61 6.74
N ARG A 695 30.23 29.63 6.91
CA ARG A 695 29.58 30.19 8.11
C ARG A 695 29.89 29.37 9.37
N ALA A 696 29.85 28.03 9.29
CA ALA A 696 30.23 27.16 10.39
C ALA A 696 31.68 27.37 10.85
N ILE A 697 32.59 27.69 9.92
CA ILE A 697 33.97 28.10 10.23
C ILE A 697 33.97 29.44 10.99
N LEU A 698 33.26 30.47 10.52
CA LEU A 698 33.25 31.79 11.17
C LEU A 698 32.56 31.76 12.54
N ALA A 699 31.49 30.99 12.72
CA ALA A 699 30.83 30.79 14.01
C ALA A 699 31.80 30.19 15.04
N TYR A 700 32.61 29.20 14.63
CA TYR A 700 33.66 28.64 15.47
C TYR A 700 34.78 29.65 15.73
N VAL A 701 35.28 30.34 14.70
CA VAL A 701 36.37 31.30 14.84
C VAL A 701 35.98 32.44 15.79
N LYS A 702 34.80 33.06 15.63
CA LYS A 702 34.36 34.21 16.43
C LYS A 702 34.25 33.93 17.93
N THR A 703 33.88 32.70 18.33
CA THR A 703 33.53 32.39 19.74
C THR A 703 34.39 31.30 20.38
N GLY A 704 35.15 30.54 19.59
CA GLY A 704 35.91 29.37 20.06
C GLY A 704 35.03 28.22 20.58
N ASP A 705 33.71 28.29 20.42
CA ASP A 705 32.73 27.35 20.96
C ASP A 705 31.99 26.59 19.85
N TRP A 706 31.75 25.31 20.10
CA TRP A 706 31.06 24.39 19.20
C TRP A 706 29.54 24.46 19.35
N ALA A 707 28.98 24.95 20.47
CA ALA A 707 27.54 25.06 20.63
C ALA A 707 26.93 25.99 19.57
N ASN A 708 27.59 27.11 19.26
CA ASN A 708 27.18 28.04 18.19
C ASN A 708 27.20 27.38 16.80
N VAL A 709 28.20 26.56 16.51
CA VAL A 709 28.31 25.82 15.23
C VAL A 709 27.23 24.74 15.11
N VAL A 710 26.89 24.06 16.22
CA VAL A 710 25.81 23.07 16.27
C VAL A 710 24.42 23.75 16.26
N GLY A 711 24.33 25.00 16.70
CA GLY A 711 23.15 25.86 16.56
C GLY A 711 22.86 26.33 15.12
N GLU A 712 23.85 26.29 14.23
CA GLU A 712 23.67 26.71 12.83
C GLU A 712 22.86 25.69 12.00
N GLY A 713 21.55 25.93 11.90
CA GLY A 713 20.62 25.07 11.18
C GLY A 713 20.82 24.97 9.66
N SER A 714 21.69 25.78 9.05
CA SER A 714 22.07 25.64 7.63
C SER A 714 23.17 24.62 7.37
N LEU A 715 23.87 24.15 8.42
CA LEU A 715 24.83 23.04 8.30
C LEU A 715 24.06 21.71 8.33
N PRO A 716 24.28 20.77 7.39
CA PRO A 716 23.58 19.48 7.38
C PRO A 716 23.70 18.72 8.72
N LEU A 717 22.59 18.12 9.17
CA LEU A 717 22.46 17.50 10.49
C LEU A 717 23.57 16.49 10.78
N LYS A 718 23.96 15.72 9.75
CA LYS A 718 25.10 14.81 9.77
C LYS A 718 26.38 15.44 10.35
N TYR A 719 26.72 16.65 9.93
CA TYR A 719 27.94 17.32 10.39
C TYR A 719 27.77 17.96 11.77
N ARG A 720 26.58 18.46 12.10
CA ARG A 720 26.23 18.96 13.44
C ARG A 720 26.34 17.85 14.50
N VAL A 721 25.82 16.66 14.21
CA VAL A 721 25.98 15.45 15.05
C VAL A 721 27.46 15.03 15.15
N GLY A 722 28.20 15.09 14.04
CA GLY A 722 29.65 14.82 14.04
C GLY A 722 30.49 15.78 14.88
N ILE A 723 30.09 17.05 14.98
CA ILE A 723 30.70 18.06 15.84
C ILE A 723 30.39 17.74 17.32
N ALA A 724 29.12 17.52 17.64
CA ALA A 724 28.69 17.20 19.01
C ALA A 724 29.42 15.96 19.57
N LEU A 725 29.47 14.87 18.79
CA LEU A 725 30.18 13.63 19.15
C LEU A 725 31.68 13.84 19.43
N ARG A 726 32.32 14.83 18.79
CA ARG A 726 33.75 15.12 18.93
C ARG A 726 34.08 16.09 20.07
N HIS A 727 33.20 17.05 20.36
CA HIS A 727 33.57 18.24 21.14
C HIS A 727 32.69 18.55 22.36
N PHE A 728 31.49 18.00 22.48
CA PHE A 728 30.66 18.17 23.68
C PHE A 728 31.07 17.20 24.80
N ASP A 729 30.76 17.54 26.05
CA ASP A 729 30.79 16.60 27.18
C ASP A 729 29.67 15.54 27.07
N ASP A 730 29.76 14.46 27.83
CA ASP A 730 28.82 13.32 27.76
C ASP A 730 27.37 13.71 28.11
N SER A 731 27.16 14.71 28.98
CA SER A 731 25.81 15.14 29.41
C SER A 731 25.14 16.04 28.35
N THR A 732 25.87 17.04 27.83
CA THR A 732 25.40 17.90 26.74
C THR A 732 25.19 17.10 25.46
N LEU A 733 26.07 16.13 25.17
CA LEU A 733 25.93 15.22 24.03
C LEU A 733 24.65 14.38 24.12
N THR A 734 24.36 13.78 25.27
CA THR A 734 23.14 12.99 25.51
C THR A 734 21.87 13.84 25.37
N ARG A 735 21.88 15.05 25.93
CA ARG A 735 20.77 16.02 25.79
C ARG A 735 20.60 16.44 24.33
N TYR A 736 21.68 16.77 23.63
CA TYR A 736 21.64 17.19 22.23
C TYR A 736 21.13 16.09 21.30
N ILE A 737 21.63 14.85 21.42
CA ILE A 737 21.16 13.71 20.61
C ILE A 737 19.67 13.46 20.83
N SER A 738 19.20 13.51 22.08
CA SER A 738 17.78 13.36 22.43
C SER A 738 16.91 14.46 21.79
N GLN A 739 17.34 15.73 21.93
CA GLN A 739 16.63 16.89 21.37
C GLN A 739 16.61 16.88 19.83
N ALA A 740 17.75 16.60 19.19
CA ALA A 740 17.87 16.53 17.73
C ALA A 740 17.07 15.36 17.13
N THR A 741 17.03 14.21 17.82
CA THR A 741 16.24 13.05 17.38
C THR A 741 14.75 13.39 17.45
N LYS A 742 14.29 13.99 18.56
CA LYS A 742 12.90 14.44 18.69
C LYS A 742 12.51 15.44 17.59
N HIS A 743 13.34 16.46 17.34
CA HIS A 743 13.11 17.49 16.32
C HIS A 743 12.97 16.87 14.91
N ALA A 744 13.88 15.95 14.54
CA ALA A 744 13.83 15.28 13.24
C ALA A 744 12.56 14.43 13.07
N LEU A 745 12.10 13.75 14.14
CA LEU A 745 10.86 12.96 14.15
C LEU A 745 9.60 13.84 14.01
N GLU A 746 9.55 14.97 14.71
CA GLU A 746 8.39 15.89 14.68
C GLU A 746 8.27 16.62 13.34
N GLU A 747 9.39 16.98 12.70
CA GLU A 747 9.39 17.68 11.40
C GLU A 747 9.43 16.78 10.15
N GLY A 748 9.81 15.51 10.30
CA GLY A 748 10.00 14.57 9.17
C GLY A 748 11.30 14.78 8.39
N ASP A 749 12.41 15.13 9.06
CA ASP A 749 13.72 15.38 8.43
C ASP A 749 14.41 14.09 7.97
N ILE A 750 14.65 13.96 6.66
CA ILE A 750 15.31 12.77 6.09
C ILE A 750 16.79 12.67 6.47
N GLU A 751 17.45 13.77 6.88
CA GLU A 751 18.79 13.73 7.46
C GLU A 751 18.81 13.04 8.85
N GLY A 752 17.65 12.94 9.50
CA GLY A 752 17.42 12.24 10.76
C GLY A 752 17.81 10.76 10.75
N VAL A 753 17.97 10.14 9.57
CA VAL A 753 18.46 8.76 9.43
C VAL A 753 19.81 8.52 10.12
N VAL A 754 20.65 9.56 10.25
CA VAL A 754 21.93 9.47 10.97
C VAL A 754 21.72 9.21 12.46
N LEU A 755 20.63 9.70 13.03
CA LEU A 755 20.25 9.52 14.44
C LEU A 755 19.44 8.22 14.65
N THR A 756 18.41 7.98 13.84
CA THR A 756 17.48 6.85 14.01
C THR A 756 18.02 5.53 13.44
N GLY A 757 18.81 5.59 12.38
CA GLY A 757 19.09 4.46 11.49
C GLY A 757 17.86 4.10 10.63
N THR A 758 17.81 2.84 10.18
CA THR A 758 16.68 2.26 9.43
C THR A 758 16.04 1.06 10.13
N ALA A 759 16.73 0.47 11.12
CA ALA A 759 16.29 -0.72 11.84
C ALA A 759 15.93 -0.43 13.32
N THR A 760 15.14 0.62 13.52
CA THR A 760 14.59 1.04 14.82
C THR A 760 13.14 1.53 14.62
N ARG A 761 12.31 1.51 15.67
CA ARG A 761 10.94 2.06 15.60
C ARG A 761 10.94 3.57 15.26
N GLN A 762 11.90 4.32 15.80
CA GLN A 762 12.10 5.73 15.48
C GLN A 762 12.32 5.96 13.97
N ALA A 763 12.95 5.03 13.24
CA ALA A 763 13.13 5.15 11.80
C ALA A 763 11.78 5.06 11.04
N PHE A 764 10.83 4.27 11.53
CA PHE A 764 9.48 4.20 10.96
C PHE A 764 8.67 5.47 11.26
N ASP A 765 8.78 6.00 12.48
CA ASP A 765 8.14 7.25 12.87
C ASP A 765 8.71 8.44 12.06
N LEU A 766 10.03 8.47 11.81
CA LEU A 766 10.70 9.44 10.94
C LEU A 766 10.16 9.39 9.51
N MET A 767 10.06 8.17 8.94
CA MET A 767 9.48 7.96 7.61
C MET A 767 8.00 8.35 7.56
N THR A 768 7.25 8.14 8.65
CA THR A 768 5.85 8.58 8.73
C THR A 768 5.73 10.11 8.67
N GLY A 769 6.62 10.84 9.35
CA GLY A 769 6.71 12.30 9.25
C GLY A 769 7.09 12.77 7.84
N TYR A 770 8.13 12.15 7.26
CA TYR A 770 8.59 12.41 5.90
C TYR A 770 7.48 12.18 4.85
N LEU A 771 6.75 11.07 4.92
CA LEU A 771 5.66 10.77 3.98
C LEU A 771 4.51 11.79 4.05
N ARG A 772 4.13 12.22 5.25
CA ARG A 772 3.10 13.27 5.43
C ARG A 772 3.48 14.61 4.81
N ARG A 773 4.79 14.90 4.68
CA ARG A 773 5.33 16.17 4.20
C ARG A 773 5.73 16.16 2.71
N PHE A 774 6.16 15.01 2.19
CA PHE A 774 6.78 14.91 0.86
C PHE A 774 6.14 13.87 -0.08
N GLY A 775 5.31 12.94 0.41
CA GLY A 775 4.60 11.96 -0.43
C GLY A 775 5.45 10.89 -1.15
N ASP A 776 6.77 10.85 -0.94
CA ASP A 776 7.70 9.89 -1.58
C ASP A 776 7.64 8.51 -0.88
N LEU A 777 6.53 7.80 -1.12
CA LEU A 777 6.29 6.42 -0.65
C LEU A 777 7.38 5.47 -1.11
N GLN A 778 7.82 5.62 -2.36
CA GLN A 778 8.83 4.81 -3.00
C GLN A 778 10.14 4.78 -2.19
N THR A 779 10.67 5.93 -1.81
CA THR A 779 11.93 6.03 -1.04
C THR A 779 11.79 5.43 0.36
N ALA A 780 10.68 5.68 1.07
CA ALA A 780 10.44 5.14 2.41
C ALA A 780 10.32 3.60 2.40
N VAL A 781 9.60 3.04 1.42
CA VAL A 781 9.41 1.59 1.28
C VAL A 781 10.73 0.89 0.96
N LEU A 782 11.50 1.39 -0.01
CA LEU A 782 12.78 0.79 -0.41
C LEU A 782 13.85 0.84 0.70
N ALA A 783 13.85 1.90 1.52
CA ALA A 783 14.86 2.04 2.59
C ALA A 783 14.57 1.18 3.83
N LEU A 784 13.29 0.94 4.16
CA LEU A 784 12.90 0.14 5.33
C LEU A 784 12.77 -1.36 5.04
N ALA A 785 12.55 -1.78 3.78
CA ALA A 785 12.38 -3.19 3.42
C ALA A 785 13.55 -4.14 3.80
N PRO A 786 14.83 -3.71 3.82
CA PRO A 786 15.92 -4.53 4.36
C PRO A 786 15.92 -4.68 5.89
N SER A 787 15.11 -3.87 6.59
CA SER A 787 15.05 -3.81 8.06
C SER A 787 13.74 -4.36 8.65
N ILE A 788 12.63 -4.30 7.90
CA ILE A 788 11.30 -4.75 8.34
C ILE A 788 10.84 -5.89 7.42
N PRO A 789 10.54 -7.10 7.95
CA PRO A 789 10.38 -7.43 9.37
C PRO A 789 11.68 -7.77 10.13
N ARG A 790 12.83 -7.94 9.45
CA ARG A 790 14.05 -8.58 10.02
C ARG A 790 14.46 -8.13 11.44
N TYR A 791 14.41 -6.84 11.76
CA TYR A 791 14.85 -6.32 13.05
C TYR A 791 13.72 -5.70 13.91
N ILE A 792 12.46 -5.76 13.46
CA ILE A 792 11.33 -5.08 14.11
C ILE A 792 10.08 -5.97 14.12
N ASP A 793 9.74 -6.49 15.31
CA ASP A 793 8.59 -7.37 15.56
C ASP A 793 7.32 -6.64 16.06
N ASP A 794 7.31 -5.31 16.05
CA ASP A 794 6.13 -4.53 16.44
C ASP A 794 5.05 -4.69 15.37
N GLU A 795 4.05 -5.54 15.66
CA GLU A 795 2.94 -5.88 14.76
C GLU A 795 2.25 -4.64 14.17
N ASN A 796 2.14 -3.54 14.92
CA ASN A 796 1.55 -2.30 14.43
C ASN A 796 2.44 -1.57 13.42
N VAL A 797 3.76 -1.70 13.53
CA VAL A 797 4.73 -1.19 12.55
C VAL A 797 4.75 -2.09 11.32
N VAL A 798 4.82 -3.40 11.50
CA VAL A 798 4.82 -4.40 10.41
C VAL A 798 3.56 -4.26 9.56
N ARG A 799 2.37 -4.29 10.17
CA ARG A 799 1.07 -4.13 9.48
C ARG A 799 0.97 -2.83 8.67
N LYS A 800 1.43 -1.70 9.23
CA LYS A 800 1.46 -0.41 8.51
C LYS A 800 2.47 -0.41 7.36
N PHE A 801 3.62 -1.04 7.55
CA PHE A 801 4.65 -1.17 6.52
C PHE A 801 4.23 -2.12 5.38
N ASP A 802 3.47 -3.17 5.68
CA ASP A 802 2.83 -4.03 4.67
C ASP A 802 1.83 -3.24 3.83
N ALA A 803 0.96 -2.45 4.46
CA ALA A 803 0.07 -1.53 3.75
C ALA A 803 0.83 -0.51 2.87
N TRP A 804 1.97 0.01 3.31
CA TRP A 804 2.84 0.88 2.48
C TRP A 804 3.42 0.13 1.27
N LYS A 805 3.89 -1.12 1.46
CA LYS A 805 4.38 -1.97 0.36
C LYS A 805 3.28 -2.26 -0.64
N ASP A 806 2.06 -2.57 -0.21
CA ASP A 806 0.94 -2.90 -1.09
C ASP A 806 0.39 -1.65 -1.81
N ALA A 807 0.36 -0.49 -1.15
CA ALA A 807 0.11 0.79 -1.82
C ALA A 807 1.15 1.07 -2.94
N TYR A 808 2.44 0.84 -2.68
CA TYR A 808 3.49 1.00 -3.69
C TYR A 808 3.38 -0.03 -4.84
N LYS A 809 3.02 -1.29 -4.54
CA LYS A 809 2.68 -2.30 -5.57
C LYS A 809 1.49 -1.85 -6.43
N ASN A 810 0.48 -1.25 -5.83
CA ASN A 810 -0.69 -0.74 -6.55
C ASN A 810 -0.35 0.49 -7.43
N MET A 811 0.56 1.35 -7.00
CA MET A 811 1.14 2.40 -7.86
C MET A 811 1.88 1.80 -9.06
N MET A 812 2.77 0.81 -8.85
CA MET A 812 3.46 0.11 -9.94
C MET A 812 2.51 -0.65 -10.88
N ASN A 813 1.43 -1.24 -10.35
CA ASN A 813 0.35 -1.84 -11.15
C ASN A 813 -0.35 -0.78 -12.02
N GLY A 814 -0.66 0.39 -11.46
CA GLY A 814 -1.29 1.52 -12.17
C GLY A 814 -0.39 2.14 -13.25
N TRP A 815 0.93 2.12 -13.05
CA TRP A 815 1.93 2.47 -14.08
C TRP A 815 2.14 1.36 -15.13
N ASN A 816 1.46 0.21 -15.01
CA ASN A 816 1.67 -0.99 -15.82
C ASN A 816 3.09 -1.61 -15.71
N LEU A 817 3.91 -1.20 -14.73
CA LEU A 817 5.28 -1.68 -14.48
C LEU A 817 5.29 -3.03 -13.74
N LYS A 818 4.58 -4.01 -14.30
CA LYS A 818 4.35 -5.33 -13.71
C LYS A 818 5.65 -6.12 -13.50
N PHE A 819 6.61 -6.01 -14.42
CA PHE A 819 7.92 -6.67 -14.29
C PHE A 819 8.75 -6.07 -13.15
N ASP A 820 8.71 -4.75 -12.95
CA ASP A 820 9.46 -4.07 -11.89
C ASP A 820 8.83 -4.24 -10.51
N ARG A 821 7.50 -4.37 -10.44
CA ARG A 821 6.83 -4.94 -9.27
C ARG A 821 7.35 -6.34 -8.94
N VAL A 822 7.46 -7.26 -9.90
CA VAL A 822 7.99 -8.61 -9.65
C VAL A 822 9.46 -8.58 -9.21
N ARG A 823 10.29 -7.70 -9.82
CA ARG A 823 11.67 -7.44 -9.37
C ARG A 823 11.71 -6.93 -7.91
N PHE A 824 10.80 -6.01 -7.54
CA PHE A 824 10.64 -5.50 -6.19
C PHE A 824 10.21 -6.57 -5.18
N ASP A 825 9.18 -7.37 -5.50
CA ASP A 825 8.69 -8.46 -4.64
C ASP A 825 9.81 -9.51 -4.39
N ILE A 826 10.59 -9.87 -5.43
CA ILE A 826 11.77 -10.73 -5.30
C ILE A 826 12.89 -10.07 -4.48
N ALA A 827 13.09 -8.76 -4.61
CA ALA A 827 14.12 -8.04 -3.86
C ALA A 827 13.77 -7.91 -2.37
N CYS A 828 12.50 -7.68 -2.03
CA CYS A 828 11.98 -7.76 -0.66
C CYS A 828 12.24 -9.15 -0.04
N GLN A 829 11.89 -10.24 -0.75
CA GLN A 829 12.12 -11.61 -0.28
C GLN A 829 13.62 -11.94 -0.09
N LYS A 830 14.50 -11.38 -0.93
CA LYS A 830 15.96 -11.54 -0.80
C LYS A 830 16.57 -10.72 0.35
N ALA A 831 15.91 -9.65 0.77
CA ALA A 831 16.37 -8.81 1.87
C ALA A 831 15.86 -9.30 3.24
N ALA A 832 14.62 -9.81 3.29
CA ALA A 832 13.99 -10.35 4.50
C ALA A 832 14.42 -11.81 4.79
N VAL A 833 15.73 -11.99 5.01
CA VAL A 833 16.36 -13.28 5.33
C VAL A 833 17.13 -13.18 6.64
N ASP A 834 16.94 -14.16 7.52
CA ASP A 834 17.60 -14.29 8.83
C ASP A 834 19.09 -14.64 8.70
N GLY A 835 19.85 -14.46 9.78
CA GLY A 835 21.23 -14.97 9.88
C GLY A 835 21.35 -16.48 9.61
N ASN A 836 20.29 -17.25 9.89
CA ASN A 836 20.20 -18.69 9.66
C ASN A 836 19.70 -19.06 8.25
N GLY A 837 19.57 -18.09 7.32
CA GLY A 837 19.11 -18.32 5.95
C GLY A 837 17.60 -18.56 5.78
N ARG A 838 16.82 -18.56 6.87
CA ARG A 838 15.36 -18.62 6.83
C ARG A 838 14.79 -17.36 6.18
N ARG A 839 13.82 -17.53 5.28
CA ARG A 839 13.05 -16.41 4.68
C ARG A 839 11.93 -16.02 5.64
N LEU A 840 11.86 -14.74 6.00
CA LEU A 840 10.80 -14.18 6.84
C LEU A 840 9.54 -13.87 6.02
N ILE A 841 9.72 -13.37 4.80
CA ILE A 841 8.62 -13.15 3.85
C ILE A 841 8.41 -14.44 3.06
N ALA A 842 7.23 -15.03 3.19
CA ALA A 842 6.82 -16.19 2.41
C ALA A 842 6.78 -15.86 0.89
N PRO A 843 7.13 -16.81 0.00
CA PRO A 843 6.91 -16.62 -1.43
C PRO A 843 5.40 -16.48 -1.70
N ALA A 844 5.05 -15.69 -2.73
CA ALA A 844 3.65 -15.54 -3.13
C ALA A 844 3.03 -16.91 -3.47
N LYS A 845 1.80 -17.15 -3.01
CA LYS A 845 1.04 -18.39 -3.31
C LYS A 845 0.96 -18.58 -4.83
N GLN A 846 1.26 -19.79 -5.32
CA GLN A 846 1.24 -20.10 -6.76
C GLN A 846 -0.19 -20.05 -7.30
N GLN A 847 -0.55 -18.96 -7.98
CA GLN A 847 -1.88 -18.77 -8.58
C GLN A 847 -2.15 -19.68 -9.79
N VAL A 848 -1.08 -20.16 -10.45
CA VAL A 848 -1.17 -21.08 -11.60
C VAL A 848 -0.21 -22.25 -11.35
N ARG A 849 -0.69 -23.48 -11.50
CA ARG A 849 0.11 -24.71 -11.42
C ARG A 849 0.11 -25.41 -12.78
N LEU A 850 1.30 -25.60 -13.36
CA LEU A 850 1.47 -26.45 -14.54
C LEU A 850 1.30 -27.93 -14.13
N VAL A 851 0.35 -28.62 -14.76
CA VAL A 851 0.06 -30.04 -14.57
C VAL A 851 0.34 -30.84 -15.84
N CYS A 852 0.76 -32.09 -15.69
CA CYS A 852 0.96 -32.98 -16.83
C CYS A 852 -0.38 -33.40 -17.41
N GLY A 853 -0.65 -33.08 -18.68
CA GLY A 853 -1.88 -33.48 -19.38
C GLY A 853 -2.11 -34.99 -19.53
N PHE A 854 -1.16 -35.83 -19.08
CA PHE A 854 -1.32 -37.29 -19.03
C PHE A 854 -1.58 -37.84 -17.62
N CYS A 855 -0.92 -37.33 -16.58
CA CYS A 855 -1.05 -37.86 -15.21
C CYS A 855 -1.66 -36.86 -14.19
N ALA A 856 -2.12 -35.69 -14.63
CA ALA A 856 -2.70 -34.59 -13.86
C ALA A 856 -1.86 -34.00 -12.70
N GLN A 857 -0.71 -34.61 -12.37
CA GLN A 857 0.20 -34.15 -11.32
C GLN A 857 1.05 -32.97 -11.78
N GLY A 858 1.50 -32.15 -10.81
CA GLY A 858 2.31 -30.95 -11.08
C GLY A 858 3.65 -31.25 -11.74
N ILE A 859 4.06 -30.41 -12.69
CA ILE A 859 5.34 -30.54 -13.43
C ILE A 859 6.49 -29.79 -12.70
N ALA A 860 6.17 -28.75 -11.93
CA ALA A 860 7.17 -27.88 -11.29
C ALA A 860 8.00 -28.64 -10.24
N ASN A 861 9.32 -28.69 -10.44
CA ASN A 861 10.27 -29.29 -9.50
C ASN A 861 10.32 -28.48 -8.19
N THR A 862 9.75 -29.01 -7.11
CA THR A 862 9.70 -28.39 -5.77
C THR A 862 11.02 -28.53 -5.00
N ALA A 863 12.14 -28.17 -5.64
CA ALA A 863 13.45 -28.15 -5.03
C ALA A 863 13.51 -27.15 -3.86
N GLY A 864 13.46 -27.66 -2.62
CA GLY A 864 13.64 -26.87 -1.40
C GLY A 864 12.40 -26.19 -0.82
N ALA A 865 11.18 -26.63 -1.16
CA ALA A 865 9.94 -26.05 -0.61
C ALA A 865 9.50 -26.64 0.75
N ASN A 866 9.72 -27.94 0.98
CA ASN A 866 9.32 -28.60 2.23
C ASN A 866 10.44 -28.53 3.27
N GLY A 867 10.30 -27.61 4.23
CA GLY A 867 11.15 -27.51 5.41
C GLY A 867 10.83 -28.53 6.51
N GLU A 868 10.38 -29.75 6.14
CA GLU A 868 10.05 -30.82 7.09
C GLU A 868 11.10 -31.93 7.03
N SER A 869 11.80 -32.12 8.15
CA SER A 869 12.91 -33.05 8.28
C SER A 869 12.45 -34.49 8.46
N VAL A 870 12.11 -35.17 7.37
CA VAL A 870 11.91 -36.63 7.37
C VAL A 870 13.26 -37.34 7.37
N SER A 871 13.72 -37.74 8.55
CA SER A 871 14.97 -38.49 8.75
C SER A 871 14.80 -39.97 8.37
N GLY A 872 15.36 -40.37 7.22
CA GLY A 872 15.40 -41.77 6.78
C GLY A 872 16.63 -42.06 5.91
N PRO A 873 17.53 -42.99 6.28
CA PRO A 873 18.72 -43.28 5.51
C PRO A 873 18.38 -44.13 4.27
N LYS A 874 18.19 -43.48 3.12
CA LYS A 874 18.16 -44.18 1.83
C LYS A 874 19.60 -44.44 1.37
N VAL A 875 19.92 -45.72 1.17
CA VAL A 875 21.19 -46.20 0.64
C VAL A 875 21.42 -45.62 -0.76
N VAL A 876 22.63 -45.15 -1.02
CA VAL A 876 23.05 -44.71 -2.35
C VAL A 876 23.46 -45.95 -3.14
N GLU A 877 22.61 -46.39 -4.08
CA GLU A 877 22.99 -47.39 -5.06
C GLU A 877 23.85 -46.79 -6.19
N THR A 878 24.61 -47.67 -6.84
CA THR A 878 25.80 -47.34 -7.63
C THR A 878 25.47 -46.66 -8.98
N ALA A 879 26.39 -45.82 -9.45
CA ALA A 879 26.25 -45.06 -10.69
C ALA A 879 25.91 -45.92 -11.93
N GLN A 880 24.84 -45.53 -12.64
CA GLN A 880 24.48 -46.07 -13.96
C GLN A 880 24.05 -44.94 -14.91
N HIS A 881 24.48 -45.06 -16.18
CA HIS A 881 24.13 -44.31 -17.40
C HIS A 881 23.73 -42.80 -17.36
N PRO A 882 24.24 -41.96 -18.28
CA PRO A 882 24.01 -40.51 -18.28
C PRO A 882 22.57 -40.04 -18.63
N LEU A 883 21.62 -40.96 -18.84
CA LEU A 883 20.24 -40.71 -19.31
C LEU A 883 19.18 -41.17 -18.29
N THR A 884 19.38 -40.89 -17.00
CA THR A 884 18.37 -41.23 -15.98
C THR A 884 17.12 -40.35 -16.10
N LYS A 885 15.98 -40.87 -15.62
CA LYS A 885 14.69 -40.15 -15.63
C LYS A 885 14.76 -38.84 -14.83
N GLU A 886 15.53 -38.80 -13.75
CA GLU A 886 15.73 -37.58 -12.95
C GLU A 886 16.48 -36.51 -13.74
N LYS A 887 17.54 -36.87 -14.50
CA LYS A 887 18.26 -35.90 -15.35
C LYS A 887 17.35 -35.33 -16.44
N ALA A 888 16.57 -36.17 -17.14
CA ALA A 888 15.63 -35.69 -18.14
C ALA A 888 14.53 -34.78 -17.55
N ALA A 889 14.06 -35.07 -16.33
CA ALA A 889 13.09 -34.25 -15.60
C ALA A 889 13.67 -32.96 -15.02
N ALA A 890 14.95 -32.96 -14.63
CA ALA A 890 15.69 -31.76 -14.20
C ALA A 890 15.98 -30.82 -15.39
N ILE A 891 16.20 -31.38 -16.58
CA ILE A 891 16.26 -30.63 -17.85
C ILE A 891 14.86 -30.19 -18.31
N GLY A 892 13.79 -30.80 -17.78
CA GLY A 892 12.40 -30.43 -18.10
C GLY A 892 11.89 -30.99 -19.42
N THR A 893 12.59 -31.92 -20.06
CA THR A 893 12.12 -32.57 -21.31
C THR A 893 11.08 -33.66 -21.07
N VAL A 894 10.95 -34.14 -19.82
CA VAL A 894 9.91 -35.08 -19.36
C VAL A 894 9.27 -34.60 -18.05
N CYS A 895 8.04 -35.03 -17.80
CA CYS A 895 7.38 -34.85 -16.50
C CYS A 895 8.11 -35.67 -15.41
N PRO A 896 8.46 -35.08 -14.25
CA PRO A 896 9.16 -35.80 -13.18
C PRO A 896 8.41 -37.04 -12.70
N ASN A 897 7.09 -36.95 -12.58
CA ASN A 897 6.27 -38.02 -12.01
C ASN A 897 6.08 -39.19 -13.00
N CYS A 898 5.45 -38.96 -14.15
CA CYS A 898 5.16 -40.04 -15.10
C CYS A 898 6.32 -40.38 -16.06
N GLY A 899 7.32 -39.50 -16.23
CA GLY A 899 8.45 -39.71 -17.15
C GLY A 899 8.11 -39.52 -18.64
N ARG A 900 6.88 -39.10 -18.98
CA ARG A 900 6.48 -38.81 -20.36
C ARG A 900 6.95 -37.42 -20.79
N HIS A 901 7.33 -37.27 -22.06
CA HIS A 901 7.76 -35.97 -22.62
C HIS A 901 6.73 -34.86 -22.43
N LEU A 902 7.23 -33.63 -22.21
CA LEU A 902 6.39 -32.42 -22.24
C LEU A 902 5.94 -32.09 -23.68
N PRO A 903 5.01 -31.14 -23.90
CA PRO A 903 4.65 -30.73 -25.25
C PRO A 903 5.83 -30.13 -26.03
N ARG A 904 5.65 -30.02 -27.34
CA ARG A 904 6.60 -29.35 -28.26
C ARG A 904 6.23 -27.88 -28.44
N CYS A 905 7.22 -27.05 -28.75
CA CYS A 905 7.00 -25.67 -29.14
C CYS A 905 6.34 -25.63 -30.52
N GLY A 906 5.17 -25.00 -30.62
CA GLY A 906 4.41 -24.90 -31.88
C GLY A 906 5.09 -24.14 -33.04
N VAL A 907 6.32 -23.62 -32.86
CA VAL A 907 7.10 -22.90 -33.88
C VAL A 907 8.34 -23.70 -34.32
N CYS A 908 9.11 -24.25 -33.37
CA CYS A 908 10.38 -24.95 -33.66
C CYS A 908 10.34 -26.47 -33.44
N ASP A 909 9.19 -27.04 -33.03
CA ASP A 909 8.94 -28.45 -32.73
C ASP A 909 9.84 -29.11 -31.66
N PHE A 910 10.83 -28.41 -31.09
CA PHE A 910 11.60 -28.90 -29.93
C PHE A 910 10.71 -29.04 -28.68
N TRP A 911 11.07 -29.98 -27.81
CA TRP A 911 10.41 -30.16 -26.49
C TRP A 911 10.58 -28.89 -25.66
N LEU A 912 9.52 -28.46 -24.96
CA LEU A 912 9.48 -27.17 -24.25
C LEU A 912 10.51 -26.99 -23.09
N GLY A 913 11.20 -28.06 -22.67
CA GLY A 913 12.32 -28.00 -21.73
C GLY A 913 13.72 -28.02 -22.38
N SER A 914 13.81 -28.27 -23.69
CA SER A 914 15.08 -28.17 -24.41
C SER A 914 15.43 -26.69 -24.58
N PRO A 915 16.62 -26.22 -24.13
CA PRO A 915 17.08 -24.88 -24.47
C PRO A 915 17.24 -24.78 -26.00
N ASP A 916 16.87 -23.63 -26.56
CA ASP A 916 16.95 -23.42 -28.01
C ASP A 916 18.40 -23.30 -28.48
N GLU A 917 18.83 -24.24 -29.33
CA GLU A 917 20.18 -24.25 -29.91
C GLU A 917 20.41 -23.07 -30.87
N SER A 918 19.36 -22.40 -31.35
CA SER A 918 19.48 -21.22 -32.23
C SER A 918 20.27 -20.06 -31.60
N TYR A 919 20.33 -20.01 -30.27
CA TYR A 919 21.06 -19.01 -29.48
C TYR A 919 22.41 -19.50 -28.92
N LEU A 920 22.86 -20.72 -29.26
CA LEU A 920 24.20 -21.19 -28.92
C LEU A 920 25.20 -20.69 -29.98
N SER A 921 26.16 -19.87 -29.55
CA SER A 921 27.01 -19.02 -30.41
C SER A 921 28.12 -19.74 -31.21
N TRP A 922 27.89 -20.99 -31.64
CA TRP A 922 28.85 -21.82 -32.39
C TRP A 922 28.38 -22.27 -33.79
N TYR A 923 27.20 -21.86 -34.24
CA TYR A 923 26.67 -22.18 -35.58
C TYR A 923 26.78 -21.03 -36.61
N GLY A 924 27.96 -20.40 -36.67
CA GLY A 924 28.38 -19.53 -37.77
C GLY A 924 29.39 -20.23 -38.69
N PRO A 925 29.24 -20.21 -40.03
CA PRO A 925 30.13 -20.97 -40.91
C PRO A 925 31.54 -20.36 -41.01
N GLN A 926 32.54 -21.16 -40.63
CA GLN A 926 33.97 -21.02 -40.91
C GLN A 926 34.74 -19.85 -40.24
N GLN A 927 35.49 -20.18 -39.18
CA GLN A 927 36.95 -20.35 -39.31
C GLN A 927 37.49 -21.23 -38.17
N ALA A 928 38.44 -22.11 -38.48
CA ALA A 928 38.85 -23.19 -37.57
C ALA A 928 40.20 -22.93 -36.90
N SER A 929 40.26 -23.01 -35.56
CA SER A 929 41.43 -23.57 -34.88
C SER A 929 41.11 -24.12 -33.47
N LYS A 930 41.61 -25.34 -33.19
CA LYS A 930 41.90 -25.90 -31.85
C LYS A 930 40.73 -26.02 -30.84
N LEU A 931 39.95 -27.09 -31.00
CA LEU A 931 39.28 -27.76 -29.87
C LEU A 931 40.26 -28.72 -29.18
N ASN A 932 40.29 -28.74 -27.84
CA ASN A 932 40.61 -29.92 -27.02
C ASN A 932 40.34 -29.65 -25.52
N ALA A 933 39.07 -29.44 -25.17
CA ALA A 933 38.55 -29.57 -23.80
C ALA A 933 37.05 -29.89 -23.89
N ALA A 934 36.62 -30.99 -23.28
CA ALA A 934 35.20 -31.30 -23.15
C ALA A 934 34.70 -30.79 -21.79
N THR A 935 33.79 -29.82 -21.79
CA THR A 935 33.14 -29.30 -20.58
C THR A 935 31.75 -29.90 -20.42
N ASP A 936 31.50 -30.52 -19.26
CA ASP A 936 30.22 -31.13 -18.91
C ASP A 936 29.16 -30.04 -18.64
N LEU A 937 28.14 -29.96 -19.51
CA LEU A 937 27.08 -28.95 -19.46
C LEU A 937 26.02 -29.20 -18.36
N SER A 938 26.08 -30.33 -17.63
CA SER A 938 25.06 -30.65 -16.62
C SER A 938 25.04 -29.70 -15.42
N ALA A 939 26.11 -28.93 -15.18
CA ALA A 939 26.24 -28.03 -14.04
C ALA A 939 25.45 -26.70 -14.15
N SER A 940 24.88 -26.34 -15.31
CA SER A 940 24.22 -25.04 -15.52
C SER A 940 22.69 -25.06 -15.50
N MET A 941 22.06 -26.23 -15.27
CA MET A 941 20.59 -26.37 -15.28
C MET A 941 19.92 -26.17 -13.91
N THR A 942 20.67 -26.17 -12.81
CA THR A 942 20.16 -25.95 -11.43
C THR A 942 19.96 -24.47 -11.12
N GLY A 943 19.14 -23.79 -11.93
CA GLY A 943 18.89 -22.34 -11.90
C GLY A 943 18.08 -21.80 -10.71
N SER A 944 18.38 -22.19 -9.47
CA SER A 944 17.78 -21.59 -8.27
C SER A 944 18.76 -21.52 -7.08
N VAL A 945 19.39 -20.34 -6.96
CA VAL A 945 19.98 -19.72 -5.75
C VAL A 945 20.51 -20.64 -4.63
N GLN A 946 21.84 -20.69 -4.50
CA GLN A 946 22.48 -20.94 -3.21
C GLN A 946 23.57 -19.90 -2.89
N THR A 947 23.30 -19.11 -1.86
CA THR A 947 24.26 -18.41 -0.97
C THR A 947 24.61 -19.36 0.18
N THR A 948 25.81 -19.43 0.78
CA THR A 948 27.10 -18.75 0.55
C THR A 948 28.24 -19.80 0.79
N ILE A 949 29.44 -19.66 1.41
CA ILE A 949 30.18 -18.64 2.19
C ILE A 949 31.71 -18.92 2.05
N GLY A 950 32.58 -18.12 2.69
CA GLY A 950 33.96 -18.48 3.06
C GLY A 950 34.17 -18.32 4.59
N PRO A 951 35.39 -18.13 5.14
CA PRO A 951 36.74 -18.20 4.54
C PRO A 951 37.80 -18.97 5.39
N GLY A 952 39.01 -19.15 4.87
CA GLY A 952 40.21 -19.65 5.60
C GLY A 952 40.47 -21.17 5.46
N ALA A 953 41.69 -21.69 5.62
CA ALA A 953 42.98 -21.09 6.04
C ALA A 953 44.15 -21.57 5.14
N ALA A 954 45.39 -21.12 5.42
CA ALA A 954 46.55 -21.27 4.53
C ALA A 954 47.49 -22.45 4.86
N THR A 955 48.20 -22.98 3.85
CA THR A 955 49.66 -23.32 3.82
C THR A 955 50.05 -24.05 2.52
N GLY A 956 51.34 -24.06 2.14
CA GLY A 956 51.91 -25.16 1.32
C GLY A 956 52.50 -24.89 -0.08
N ALA A 957 53.66 -24.20 -0.13
CA ALA A 957 54.78 -24.43 -1.08
C ALA A 957 54.64 -24.24 -2.62
N PHE A 958 55.81 -24.05 -3.26
CA PHE A 958 56.04 -23.97 -4.71
C PHE A 958 56.57 -25.31 -5.27
N GLY A 959 56.40 -25.55 -6.59
CA GLY A 959 57.16 -26.54 -7.34
C GLY A 959 56.90 -26.49 -8.85
N GLY A 960 57.96 -26.52 -9.66
CA GLY A 960 57.88 -26.94 -11.07
C GLY A 960 58.04 -28.47 -11.18
N THR A 961 58.09 -29.10 -12.35
CA THR A 961 58.18 -28.62 -13.75
C THR A 961 57.20 -29.46 -14.63
N GLU A 962 57.20 -29.59 -15.98
CA GLU A 962 58.11 -29.19 -17.07
C GLU A 962 57.36 -29.14 -18.43
N SER A 963 58.04 -29.44 -19.55
CA SER A 963 57.44 -29.80 -20.84
C SER A 963 58.39 -30.73 -21.60
N PRO A 964 57.87 -31.64 -22.45
CA PRO A 964 58.57 -31.94 -23.69
C PRO A 964 57.67 -31.88 -24.95
N ARG A 965 58.31 -31.96 -26.11
CA ARG A 965 57.75 -31.60 -27.44
C ARG A 965 57.85 -32.80 -28.43
N PRO A 966 57.65 -32.68 -29.75
CA PRO A 966 56.65 -33.48 -30.47
C PRO A 966 57.24 -34.56 -31.41
N ARG A 967 56.36 -35.33 -32.09
CA ARG A 967 56.67 -36.02 -33.35
C ARG A 967 55.54 -35.94 -34.39
N GLN A 968 55.95 -36.11 -35.64
CA GLN A 968 55.23 -36.12 -36.94
C GLN A 968 55.89 -37.25 -37.78
N PRO A 969 55.59 -37.55 -39.08
CA PRO A 969 54.52 -37.11 -40.00
C PRO A 969 53.91 -38.30 -40.84
N THR A 970 53.48 -38.03 -42.10
CA THR A 970 53.11 -38.96 -43.22
C THR A 970 51.69 -39.56 -43.25
N GLN A 971 51.04 -39.87 -44.40
CA GLN A 971 51.13 -39.44 -45.82
C GLN A 971 49.82 -39.81 -46.59
N SER A 972 49.44 -38.96 -47.56
CA SER A 972 48.63 -39.13 -48.82
C SER A 972 48.33 -40.53 -49.43
N PRO A 973 47.46 -40.68 -50.49
CA PRO A 973 46.19 -39.99 -50.86
C PRO A 973 45.13 -40.90 -51.61
N ASN A 974 44.18 -40.26 -52.33
CA ASN A 974 43.54 -40.64 -53.63
C ASN A 974 42.15 -41.36 -53.75
N ASN A 975 41.35 -40.80 -54.67
CA ASN A 975 40.38 -41.43 -55.62
C ASN A 975 39.05 -42.06 -55.14
N SER A 976 37.94 -42.04 -55.92
CA SER A 976 37.57 -41.24 -57.12
C SER A 976 36.09 -41.45 -57.59
N LYS A 977 35.58 -40.54 -58.45
CA LYS A 977 34.55 -40.76 -59.53
C LYS A 977 33.08 -41.06 -59.09
N LYS A 978 32.10 -40.22 -59.49
CA LYS A 978 31.15 -40.34 -60.65
C LYS A 978 29.92 -41.26 -60.39
N SER A 979 28.70 -41.05 -60.93
CA SER A 979 28.17 -39.95 -61.79
C SER A 979 26.64 -40.00 -62.03
N ALA A 980 26.04 -38.80 -62.18
CA ALA A 980 25.01 -38.38 -63.19
C ALA A 980 23.50 -38.76 -63.10
N ALA A 981 22.69 -37.77 -63.55
CA ALA A 981 21.41 -37.83 -64.28
C ALA A 981 20.13 -38.38 -63.58
N THR A 982 18.89 -37.93 -63.86
CA THR A 982 18.26 -36.72 -64.50
C THR A 982 16.75 -36.67 -64.04
N GLU A 983 15.78 -35.79 -64.39
CA GLU A 983 15.63 -34.68 -65.37
C GLU A 983 14.47 -33.69 -65.02
N SER A 984 14.37 -32.60 -65.80
CA SER A 984 13.17 -31.96 -66.44
C SER A 984 11.74 -32.46 -66.07
N SER A 985 10.68 -31.63 -65.95
CA SER A 985 10.24 -30.60 -66.92
C SER A 985 9.26 -29.52 -66.39
N THR A 986 8.78 -28.65 -67.29
CA THR A 986 7.94 -27.43 -67.13
C THR A 986 6.40 -27.74 -67.14
N ARG A 987 5.40 -26.84 -67.04
CA ARG A 987 5.24 -25.43 -67.51
C ARG A 987 3.90 -24.75 -67.06
N THR A 988 3.80 -23.41 -67.14
CA THR A 988 2.57 -22.56 -67.34
C THR A 988 1.56 -22.46 -66.16
N VAL A 989 0.75 -21.39 -65.93
CA VAL A 989 0.35 -20.14 -66.67
C VAL A 989 0.35 -18.91 -65.70
N ILE A 990 0.37 -17.67 -66.21
CA ILE A 990 0.16 -16.39 -65.46
C ILE A 990 -1.05 -15.63 -66.06
N PRO A 991 -1.78 -14.77 -65.31
CA PRO A 991 -1.66 -13.33 -65.61
C PRO A 991 -1.83 -12.35 -64.41
N THR A 992 -1.08 -11.23 -64.47
CA THR A 992 -1.42 -9.85 -63.99
C THR A 992 -1.85 -9.57 -62.53
N SER A 993 -1.49 -8.44 -61.88
CA SER A 993 -0.52 -7.36 -62.16
C SER A 993 -0.49 -6.34 -61.01
N ASN A 994 0.63 -5.60 -60.85
CA ASN A 994 0.79 -4.37 -60.04
C ASN A 994 0.72 -4.54 -58.50
N THR A 995 1.48 -3.82 -57.66
CA THR A 995 2.62 -2.88 -57.83
C THR A 995 3.39 -2.85 -56.50
N SER A 996 4.71 -2.99 -56.42
CA SER A 996 5.73 -1.93 -56.60
C SER A 996 7.06 -2.41 -55.95
N ILE A 997 8.19 -1.69 -56.14
CA ILE A 997 9.43 -1.59 -55.31
C ILE A 997 10.69 -1.38 -56.21
N ALA A 998 11.73 -0.70 -55.67
CA ALA A 998 13.15 -0.64 -56.13
C ALA A 998 13.47 0.16 -57.43
N ASP A 999 14.65 0.81 -57.60
CA ASP A 999 15.72 1.18 -56.64
C ASP A 999 16.74 2.21 -57.23
N ALA A 1000 17.73 2.65 -56.41
CA ALA A 1000 19.11 3.06 -56.79
C ALA A 1000 19.37 4.43 -57.52
N VAL A 1001 20.56 5.09 -57.46
CA VAL A 1001 21.78 4.99 -56.60
C VAL A 1001 22.72 6.25 -56.71
N ARG A 1002 23.40 6.62 -55.59
CA ARG A 1002 24.66 7.42 -55.38
C ARG A 1002 25.07 8.69 -56.19
N SER A 1003 25.54 9.72 -55.46
CA SER A 1003 26.83 10.47 -55.67
C SER A 1003 27.12 11.39 -54.45
N ILE A 1004 28.10 11.16 -53.54
CA ILE A 1004 29.56 11.48 -53.51
C ILE A 1004 29.97 12.87 -52.94
N ALA A 1005 30.85 12.82 -51.90
CA ALA A 1005 31.81 13.83 -51.37
C ALA A 1005 31.34 15.03 -50.48
N GLY A 1006 32.11 15.29 -49.39
CA GLY A 1006 32.03 16.46 -48.48
C GLY A 1006 32.33 16.07 -47.01
N ALA A 1007 33.35 16.65 -46.34
CA ALA A 1007 33.97 16.07 -45.13
C ALA A 1007 33.99 16.94 -43.84
N VAL A 1008 34.33 16.31 -42.70
CA VAL A 1008 34.81 16.88 -41.40
C VAL A 1008 33.71 17.47 -40.45
N PRO A 1009 33.71 17.26 -39.10
CA PRO A 1009 34.08 16.06 -38.29
C PRO A 1009 33.08 15.72 -37.11
N LEU A 1010 33.28 14.55 -36.48
CA LEU A 1010 33.04 14.23 -35.04
C LEU A 1010 31.80 14.80 -34.29
N ALA A 1011 30.68 14.05 -34.29
CA ALA A 1011 29.58 14.26 -33.33
C ALA A 1011 28.75 12.99 -32.94
N LEU A 1012 29.13 11.78 -33.38
CA LEU A 1012 28.24 10.61 -33.44
C LEU A 1012 28.58 9.44 -32.47
N SER A 1013 29.40 9.66 -31.44
CA SER A 1013 29.92 8.59 -30.57
C SER A 1013 29.17 8.39 -29.24
N LEU A 1014 27.93 8.89 -29.12
CA LEU A 1014 27.08 8.71 -27.92
C LEU A 1014 25.79 7.97 -28.25
N GLU A 1015 25.07 8.38 -29.29
CA GLU A 1015 23.82 7.72 -29.74
C GLU A 1015 24.06 6.22 -30.03
N HIS A 1016 25.20 5.89 -30.65
CA HIS A 1016 25.56 4.50 -30.96
C HIS A 1016 25.83 3.65 -29.72
N ASP A 1017 26.31 4.23 -28.61
CA ASP A 1017 26.55 3.48 -27.37
C ASP A 1017 25.24 3.22 -26.60
N ASP A 1018 24.28 4.16 -26.62
CA ASP A 1018 22.95 3.94 -26.05
C ASP A 1018 22.08 3.00 -26.89
N ASP A 1019 22.17 3.03 -28.22
CA ASP A 1019 21.50 2.03 -29.06
C ASP A 1019 22.14 0.64 -28.94
N LEU A 1020 23.48 0.55 -28.82
CA LEU A 1020 24.16 -0.70 -28.49
C LEU A 1020 23.75 -1.22 -27.10
N ARG A 1021 23.58 -0.36 -26.10
CA ARG A 1021 23.08 -0.75 -24.77
C ARG A 1021 21.60 -1.14 -24.78
N LYS A 1022 20.75 -0.49 -25.59
CA LYS A 1022 19.36 -0.93 -25.78
C LYS A 1022 19.32 -2.30 -26.44
N ALA A 1023 20.12 -2.51 -27.50
CA ALA A 1023 20.25 -3.80 -28.16
C ALA A 1023 20.82 -4.88 -27.21
N GLU A 1024 21.84 -4.58 -26.42
CA GLU A 1024 22.44 -5.51 -25.45
C GLU A 1024 21.47 -5.83 -24.30
N ASN A 1025 20.69 -4.86 -23.81
CA ASN A 1025 19.65 -5.13 -22.83
C ASN A 1025 18.48 -5.95 -23.41
N ALA A 1026 18.08 -5.69 -24.66
CA ALA A 1026 17.07 -6.49 -25.37
C ALA A 1026 17.57 -7.93 -25.61
N LEU A 1027 18.81 -8.11 -26.06
CA LEU A 1027 19.46 -9.40 -26.24
C LEU A 1027 19.59 -10.17 -24.91
N ASN A 1028 19.93 -9.49 -23.81
CA ASN A 1028 19.93 -10.11 -22.47
C ASN A 1028 18.52 -10.47 -21.98
N TRP A 1029 17.49 -9.69 -22.34
CA TRP A 1029 16.10 -10.01 -22.03
C TRP A 1029 15.60 -11.20 -22.85
N ASP A 1030 15.96 -11.26 -24.13
CA ASP A 1030 15.61 -12.35 -25.04
C ASP A 1030 16.36 -13.65 -24.71
N ALA A 1031 17.63 -13.57 -24.32
CA ALA A 1031 18.43 -14.70 -23.80
C ALA A 1031 17.99 -15.17 -22.39
N ALA A 1032 17.21 -14.35 -21.67
CA ALA A 1032 16.48 -14.78 -20.49
C ALA A 1032 15.14 -15.43 -20.89
N MET A 1033 14.35 -14.80 -21.76
CA MET A 1033 13.02 -15.26 -22.21
C MET A 1033 13.06 -16.54 -23.06
N SER A 1034 14.15 -16.82 -23.79
CA SER A 1034 14.34 -18.08 -24.53
C SER A 1034 14.29 -19.33 -23.64
N ARG A 1035 14.50 -19.16 -22.32
CA ARG A 1035 14.43 -20.21 -21.30
C ARG A 1035 13.02 -20.38 -20.69
N PHE A 1036 12.06 -19.53 -21.05
CA PHE A 1036 10.69 -19.57 -20.53
C PHE A 1036 9.73 -20.19 -21.53
N THR A 1037 8.74 -20.91 -21.00
CA THR A 1037 7.65 -21.50 -21.76
C THR A 1037 6.39 -20.67 -21.55
N VAL A 1038 5.69 -20.38 -22.65
CA VAL A 1038 4.36 -19.78 -22.64
C VAL A 1038 3.35 -20.79 -23.16
N LEU A 1039 2.15 -20.82 -22.59
CA LEU A 1039 1.06 -21.68 -23.03
C LEU A 1039 -0.20 -20.84 -23.20
N CYS A 1040 -0.92 -21.03 -24.30
CA CYS A 1040 -2.18 -20.33 -24.50
C CYS A 1040 -3.29 -20.98 -23.66
N LEU A 1041 -3.96 -20.21 -22.80
CA LEU A 1041 -5.06 -20.70 -21.96
C LEU A 1041 -6.30 -21.15 -22.76
N LYS A 1042 -6.39 -20.83 -24.06
CA LYS A 1042 -7.55 -21.15 -24.92
C LYS A 1042 -7.37 -22.42 -25.77
N CYS A 1043 -6.14 -22.72 -26.23
CA CYS A 1043 -5.85 -23.93 -27.03
C CYS A 1043 -4.82 -24.86 -26.38
N SER A 1044 -4.29 -24.52 -25.20
CA SER A 1044 -3.27 -25.28 -24.45
C SER A 1044 -1.94 -25.52 -25.18
N HIS A 1045 -1.77 -25.02 -26.41
CA HIS A 1045 -0.52 -25.10 -27.15
C HIS A 1045 0.56 -24.25 -26.50
N GLY A 1046 1.75 -24.83 -26.37
CA GLY A 1046 2.93 -24.20 -25.78
C GLY A 1046 3.96 -23.75 -26.81
N CYS A 1047 4.75 -22.74 -26.44
CA CYS A 1047 5.89 -22.24 -27.20
C CYS A 1047 7.00 -21.78 -26.24
N HIS A 1048 8.24 -21.69 -26.74
CA HIS A 1048 9.27 -20.88 -26.07
C HIS A 1048 8.86 -19.40 -26.18
N ALA A 1049 9.07 -18.60 -25.13
CA ALA A 1049 8.53 -17.23 -25.08
C ALA A 1049 9.07 -16.35 -26.22
N ALA A 1050 10.35 -16.49 -26.57
CA ALA A 1050 10.96 -15.80 -27.71
C ALA A 1050 10.28 -16.17 -29.05
N HIS A 1051 10.13 -17.46 -29.34
CA HIS A 1051 9.44 -17.94 -30.55
C HIS A 1051 7.97 -17.48 -30.62
N ALA A 1052 7.28 -17.48 -29.48
CA ALA A 1052 5.92 -16.98 -29.42
C ALA A 1052 5.86 -15.48 -29.77
N ARG A 1053 6.72 -14.65 -29.16
CA ARG A 1053 6.79 -13.20 -29.48
C ARG A 1053 7.10 -12.97 -30.96
N MET A 1054 8.16 -13.59 -31.50
CA MET A 1054 8.54 -13.48 -32.91
C MET A 1054 7.43 -13.91 -33.88
N TRP A 1055 6.61 -14.88 -33.49
CA TRP A 1055 5.45 -15.31 -34.28
C TRP A 1055 4.30 -14.30 -34.21
N PHE A 1056 3.91 -13.87 -33.00
CA PHE A 1056 2.77 -12.99 -32.78
C PHE A 1056 3.04 -11.50 -33.12
N GLU A 1057 4.31 -11.09 -33.22
CA GLU A 1057 4.74 -9.85 -33.88
C GLU A 1057 4.27 -9.77 -35.34
N ARG A 1058 4.06 -10.92 -36.00
CA ARG A 1058 3.77 -11.02 -37.45
C ARG A 1058 2.41 -11.64 -37.79
N HIS A 1059 1.87 -12.49 -36.91
CA HIS A 1059 0.65 -13.28 -37.14
C HIS A 1059 -0.30 -13.17 -35.95
N ARG A 1060 -1.62 -13.27 -36.19
CA ARG A 1060 -2.66 -13.22 -35.14
C ARG A 1060 -3.31 -14.59 -34.84
N VAL A 1061 -2.74 -15.67 -35.37
CA VAL A 1061 -3.26 -17.04 -35.26
C VAL A 1061 -2.18 -17.93 -34.64
N CYS A 1062 -2.59 -18.96 -33.90
CA CYS A 1062 -1.69 -19.97 -33.34
C CYS A 1062 -0.76 -20.57 -34.42
N PRO A 1063 0.54 -20.80 -34.14
CA PRO A 1063 1.47 -21.39 -35.11
C PRO A 1063 1.23 -22.90 -35.36
N VAL A 1064 0.51 -23.57 -34.46
CA VAL A 1064 0.20 -25.01 -34.60
C VAL A 1064 -0.81 -25.21 -35.72
N PRO A 1065 -0.57 -26.14 -36.68
CA PRO A 1065 -1.51 -26.47 -37.75
C PRO A 1065 -2.94 -26.75 -37.24
N GLU A 1066 -3.93 -26.42 -38.08
CA GLU A 1066 -5.37 -26.57 -37.82
C GLU A 1066 -5.92 -25.76 -36.62
N CYS A 1067 -5.07 -25.08 -35.83
CA CYS A 1067 -5.48 -24.32 -34.66
C CYS A 1067 -5.91 -22.88 -34.99
N THR A 1068 -7.22 -22.66 -35.14
CA THR A 1068 -7.83 -21.34 -35.39
C THR A 1068 -7.87 -20.40 -34.16
N CYS A 1069 -7.05 -20.64 -33.13
CA CYS A 1069 -6.96 -19.75 -31.97
C CYS A 1069 -6.35 -18.40 -32.37
N LEU A 1070 -7.11 -17.33 -32.17
CA LEU A 1070 -6.61 -15.97 -32.09
C LEU A 1070 -5.92 -15.77 -30.72
N CYS A 1071 -4.66 -16.20 -30.64
CA CYS A 1071 -3.82 -16.09 -29.46
C CYS A 1071 -2.88 -14.88 -29.58
N ASN A 1072 -2.30 -14.43 -28.46
CA ASN A 1072 -1.25 -13.41 -28.40
C ASN A 1072 -0.35 -13.66 -27.18
N VAL A 1073 0.77 -12.91 -27.06
CA VAL A 1073 1.73 -12.91 -25.94
C VAL A 1073 1.71 -11.57 -25.21
#